data_AF-A0A494WG64-F1
#
_entry.id   AF-A0A494WG64-F1
#
_cell.length_a   1.000
_cell.length_b   1.000
_cell.length_c   1.000
_cell.angle_alpha   90.00
_cell.angle_beta   90.00
_cell.angle_gamma   90.00
#
_symmetry.space_group_name_H-M   'P 1'
#
loop_
_entity.id
_entity.type
_entity.pdbx_description
1 polymer ?
#
loop_
_entity_poly.entity_id
_entity_poly.type
_entity_poly.pdbx_seq_one_letter_code
_entity_poly.pdbx_strand_id
1 'polypeptide(L)'
;MPDRGNRDFRKMYINSQNIVMALSGATNNWISAGKTAATRTGTAKNDQFHGIKGDVLIGGAGDDIYTLWNPNVTVIEKGGEGVDTIEVQYYGTIKLPDNIENVILSHERATGATGNALANLMIAGKTGATLDGGAGNDVLVGGAGADVFRVQAGNGSDVIYNFQSGWDAVNLSGYGFTSFAQILAKSVQAGTDVVVKLNSSETLTLRNMSLKSLTAADFNMPLNTPAPVATDKLLTQAGQGWNSNGWFVVNNAWGSSALTAGVDYTLNSAFSTSDMTRGTTFNWSYPLTTTDQRILAYPELIFGTSPHNAAGNPTDTSKVFPVQVSNLSKLTVDYDLSYTGNKGGFNVAYDIWFANSPTATGTSAVTTELMIWLHKGGFEPGGTAVGTYTNGDFSATIYHTGTYTALVADKEWTKGSIDIADIVSKLKTMGIMSDSEYLRSIELGAEVASGTGSMTINGLQINVETKDANGVSKAMSIDGTGATLTQPSDAVKPVPPIDLLDTSGRVIGTQKIELSTTDKTIVSKYDIGGNFTGSDVTTKEKGYGLVQHFDRTYKLASAEKIMLNADGSTQTIFYDGNWVMKNATKVTTDAKGQVTTQYYDAKWMPSGMDIKVDEGNGSTMIKHYDAKWALTGAERVVVSGNITTTYHFDTSWKYTGIDKLIVNSDGSRTYQHLDAASKLQSYDVVKLADGVETTTHYNSKNAITGIDKMSARADGVLVTQSYDASNKLIQNIFVGTDLGDKVVGSATNAHIYLGLGSDTFSGSSGVENIHFNTAIGNGDVDTLLLFNSTKDKIVLHHDIFDQIGVGNLASSAFVKGTMAMDADDRIIYDSATGSLYYDPDGSGSAQQILFAHITPTSGFGAGNFVIM
;
A
#
# COMPACT_ATOMS: atom_id res chain seq x y z
N MET A 1 36.24 -0.25 -26.98
CA MET A 1 37.17 0.80 -27.42
C MET A 1 36.48 2.14 -27.20
N PRO A 2 36.85 2.96 -26.21
CA PRO A 2 36.19 4.24 -26.00
C PRO A 2 36.74 5.28 -26.97
N ASP A 3 35.83 6.16 -27.35
CA ASP A 3 35.91 7.23 -28.32
C ASP A 3 37.16 8.14 -28.15
N ARG A 4 38.06 8.12 -29.16
CA ARG A 4 39.13 9.12 -29.35
C ARG A 4 38.62 10.38 -30.07
N GLY A 5 37.30 10.52 -30.20
CA GLY A 5 36.63 11.40 -31.16
C GLY A 5 35.76 12.47 -30.54
N ASN A 6 36.16 13.10 -29.43
CA ASN A 6 35.71 14.48 -29.18
C ASN A 6 36.67 15.24 -28.26
N ARG A 7 37.87 15.57 -28.75
CA ARG A 7 38.56 16.76 -28.25
C ARG A 7 37.79 17.96 -28.79
N ASP A 8 36.70 18.33 -28.12
CA ASP A 8 35.94 19.51 -28.50
C ASP A 8 36.83 20.73 -28.17
N PHE A 9 37.58 21.20 -29.16
CA PHE A 9 38.42 22.41 -29.12
C PHE A 9 37.61 23.71 -28.88
N ARG A 10 36.39 23.60 -28.34
CA ARG A 10 35.45 24.67 -28.04
C ARG A 10 35.25 24.93 -26.55
N LYS A 11 35.77 24.09 -25.65
CA LYS A 11 35.76 24.39 -24.19
C LYS A 11 36.96 25.26 -23.82
N MET A 12 36.71 26.56 -23.61
CA MET A 12 37.69 27.49 -23.06
C MET A 12 37.64 27.49 -21.54
N TYR A 13 38.77 27.20 -20.90
CA TYR A 13 38.93 27.31 -19.44
C TYR A 13 39.56 28.65 -19.08
N ILE A 14 39.04 29.32 -18.07
CA ILE A 14 39.44 30.68 -17.70
C ILE A 14 39.73 30.74 -16.21
N ASN A 15 40.94 31.17 -15.84
CA ASN A 15 41.35 31.32 -14.45
C ASN A 15 40.76 32.57 -13.77
N SER A 16 41.11 32.77 -12.50
CA SER A 16 40.59 33.86 -11.66
C SER A 16 40.99 35.26 -12.15
N GLN A 17 42.01 35.36 -12.99
CA GLN A 17 42.49 36.60 -13.61
C GLN A 17 41.88 36.85 -15.00
N ASN A 18 40.89 36.05 -15.41
CA ASN A 18 40.29 36.06 -16.75
C ASN A 18 41.27 35.72 -17.88
N ILE A 19 42.32 34.95 -17.59
CA ILE A 19 43.25 34.42 -18.59
C ILE A 19 42.72 33.08 -19.09
N VAL A 20 42.65 32.93 -20.41
CA VAL A 20 42.31 31.64 -21.05
C VAL A 20 43.48 30.68 -20.89
N MET A 21 43.24 29.51 -20.30
CA MET A 21 44.24 28.45 -20.15
C MET A 21 44.50 27.81 -21.51
N ALA A 22 45.75 27.87 -21.97
CA ALA A 22 46.15 27.27 -23.23
C ALA A 22 46.27 25.74 -23.09
N LEU A 23 45.86 25.03 -24.15
CA LEU A 23 46.14 23.59 -24.31
C LEU A 23 47.34 23.43 -25.22
N SER A 24 48.08 22.32 -25.09
CA SER A 24 49.15 21.99 -26.02
C SER A 24 48.63 21.96 -27.46
N GLY A 25 49.36 22.58 -28.38
CA GLY A 25 49.03 22.58 -29.80
C GLY A 25 49.03 21.17 -30.39
N ALA A 26 48.45 21.05 -31.60
CA ALA A 26 48.32 19.74 -32.24
C ALA A 26 49.68 19.07 -32.51
N THR A 27 49.82 17.83 -32.04
CA THR A 27 50.97 16.97 -32.29
C THR A 27 51.35 16.96 -33.76
N ASN A 28 52.62 17.24 -34.05
CA ASN A 28 53.16 17.15 -35.42
C ASN A 28 54.50 16.40 -35.48
N ASN A 29 54.92 15.79 -34.38
CA ASN A 29 56.02 14.83 -34.32
C ASN A 29 55.78 13.79 -33.21
N TRP A 30 56.23 12.55 -33.41
CA TRP A 30 56.01 11.43 -32.47
C TRP A 30 57.35 10.81 -32.06
N ILE A 31 57.62 10.79 -30.76
CA ILE A 31 58.85 10.22 -30.21
C ILE A 31 58.61 8.75 -29.83
N SER A 32 59.38 7.84 -30.43
CA SER A 32 59.15 6.41 -30.28
C SER A 32 59.49 5.88 -28.87
N ALA A 33 58.56 5.09 -28.32
CA ALA A 33 58.79 4.34 -27.09
C ALA A 33 59.64 3.08 -27.36
N GLY A 34 60.58 2.80 -26.45
CA GLY A 34 61.46 1.63 -26.52
C GLY A 34 61.12 0.59 -25.46
N LYS A 35 61.63 -0.65 -25.62
CA LYS A 35 61.34 -1.76 -24.68
C LYS A 35 62.02 -1.62 -23.31
N THR A 36 63.03 -0.76 -23.19
CA THR A 36 63.79 -0.50 -21.96
C THR A 36 63.72 0.99 -21.61
N ALA A 37 63.91 1.29 -20.32
CA ALA A 37 64.04 2.66 -19.83
C ALA A 37 65.18 3.39 -20.56
N ALA A 38 64.93 4.60 -21.05
CA ALA A 38 65.92 5.41 -21.74
C ALA A 38 65.59 6.92 -21.62
N THR A 39 66.61 7.75 -21.85
CA THR A 39 66.43 9.19 -22.05
C THR A 39 66.00 9.46 -23.49
N ARG A 40 64.93 10.24 -23.67
CA ARG A 40 64.39 10.65 -24.97
C ARG A 40 64.26 12.15 -24.98
N THR A 41 64.85 12.77 -26.00
CA THR A 41 64.80 14.22 -26.21
C THR A 41 63.95 14.52 -27.43
N GLY A 42 63.05 15.48 -27.29
CA GLY A 42 62.24 16.01 -28.36
C GLY A 42 62.97 17.11 -29.13
N THR A 43 62.18 17.99 -29.72
CA THR A 43 62.57 18.90 -30.80
C THR A 43 61.94 20.28 -30.57
N ALA A 44 61.93 21.14 -31.59
CA ALA A 44 61.21 22.42 -31.55
C ALA A 44 59.77 22.29 -32.11
N LYS A 45 59.25 21.07 -32.19
CA LYS A 45 57.93 20.73 -32.70
C LYS A 45 57.09 20.21 -31.55
N ASN A 46 55.77 20.23 -31.73
CA ASN A 46 54.82 19.65 -30.80
C ASN A 46 54.93 18.12 -30.82
N ASP A 47 55.68 17.60 -29.87
CA ASP A 47 56.09 16.21 -29.73
C ASP A 47 55.09 15.42 -28.89
N GLN A 48 54.78 14.20 -29.33
CA GLN A 48 54.09 13.22 -28.49
C GLN A 48 55.07 12.19 -27.96
N PHE A 49 55.18 12.10 -26.64
CA PHE A 49 55.95 11.09 -25.94
C PHE A 49 55.04 10.02 -25.34
N HIS A 50 55.49 8.76 -25.38
CA HIS A 50 54.90 7.65 -24.63
C HIS A 50 55.91 7.11 -23.61
N GLY A 51 55.73 7.44 -22.34
CA GLY A 51 56.56 6.94 -21.24
C GLY A 51 56.01 5.62 -20.70
N ILE A 52 56.62 4.49 -21.08
CA ILE A 52 56.10 3.14 -20.76
C ILE A 52 56.94 2.39 -19.71
N LYS A 53 58.14 2.88 -19.41
CA LYS A 53 59.05 2.38 -18.36
C LYS A 53 59.58 3.56 -17.54
N GLY A 54 60.63 3.40 -16.75
CA GLY A 54 61.27 4.52 -16.03
C GLY A 54 62.06 5.45 -16.96
N ASP A 55 61.40 5.97 -18.00
CA ASP A 55 61.99 6.81 -19.03
C ASP A 55 62.28 8.22 -18.51
N VAL A 56 63.27 8.90 -19.09
CA VAL A 56 63.47 10.35 -18.90
C VAL A 56 63.08 11.03 -20.21
N LEU A 57 62.02 11.83 -20.18
CA LEU A 57 61.47 12.51 -21.35
C LEU A 57 61.80 14.00 -21.24
N ILE A 58 62.47 14.54 -22.25
CA ILE A 58 62.88 15.95 -22.33
C ILE A 58 62.21 16.51 -23.58
N GLY A 59 61.36 17.52 -23.47
CA GLY A 59 60.52 18.01 -24.56
C GLY A 59 61.30 18.82 -25.57
N GLY A 60 61.47 20.11 -25.27
CA GLY A 60 62.07 21.08 -26.18
C GLY A 60 61.08 22.19 -26.49
N ALA A 61 61.36 23.02 -27.49
CA ALA A 61 60.68 24.31 -27.69
C ALA A 61 59.28 24.24 -28.32
N GLY A 62 58.62 23.07 -28.33
CA GLY A 62 57.27 22.88 -28.88
C GLY A 62 56.23 22.67 -27.79
N ASP A 63 54.94 22.64 -28.17
CA ASP A 63 53.88 22.25 -27.22
C ASP A 63 53.77 20.72 -27.18
N ASP A 64 54.29 20.11 -26.13
CA ASP A 64 54.50 18.68 -26.04
C ASP A 64 53.42 17.97 -25.22
N ILE A 65 53.14 16.72 -25.58
CA ILE A 65 52.20 15.84 -24.89
C ILE A 65 52.90 14.58 -24.40
N TYR A 66 52.91 14.41 -23.09
CA TYR A 66 53.53 13.29 -22.38
C TYR A 66 52.48 12.28 -21.90
N THR A 67 52.27 11.21 -22.65
CA THR A 67 51.40 10.12 -22.20
C THR A 67 52.19 9.13 -21.33
N LEU A 68 51.92 9.12 -20.04
CA LEU A 68 52.64 8.34 -19.03
C LEU A 68 51.87 7.08 -18.66
N TRP A 69 52.44 5.92 -18.95
CA TRP A 69 51.89 4.60 -18.59
C TRP A 69 52.58 3.99 -17.36
N ASN A 70 53.59 4.68 -16.81
CA ASN A 70 54.37 4.22 -15.68
C ASN A 70 54.68 5.40 -14.73
N PRO A 71 54.47 5.26 -13.42
CA PRO A 71 54.73 6.33 -12.45
C PRO A 71 56.23 6.67 -12.30
N ASN A 72 57.13 5.81 -12.76
CA ASN A 72 58.58 6.03 -12.65
C ASN A 72 59.16 6.82 -13.83
N VAL A 73 58.33 7.33 -14.76
CA VAL A 73 58.77 8.23 -15.83
C VAL A 73 59.10 9.60 -15.23
N THR A 74 60.22 10.17 -15.64
CA THR A 74 60.60 11.56 -15.34
C THR A 74 60.36 12.42 -16.58
N VAL A 75 59.65 13.54 -16.43
CA VAL A 75 59.47 14.56 -17.47
C VAL A 75 60.27 15.80 -17.09
N ILE A 76 60.96 16.41 -18.06
CA ILE A 76 61.81 17.59 -17.88
C ILE A 76 61.48 18.61 -18.96
N GLU A 77 61.00 19.78 -18.54
CA GLU A 77 60.79 20.97 -19.38
C GLU A 77 61.56 22.18 -18.84
N LYS A 78 61.85 23.15 -19.72
CA LYS A 78 62.36 24.47 -19.29
C LYS A 78 61.33 25.56 -19.52
N GLY A 79 61.45 26.62 -18.73
CA GLY A 79 60.54 27.77 -18.82
C GLY A 79 60.58 28.43 -20.20
N GLY A 80 59.40 28.67 -20.77
CA GLY A 80 59.22 29.33 -22.06
C GLY A 80 59.44 28.44 -23.28
N GLU A 81 59.49 27.12 -23.09
CA GLU A 81 59.66 26.16 -24.18
C GLU A 81 58.33 25.68 -24.80
N GLY A 82 57.15 26.09 -24.32
CA GLY A 82 55.88 25.71 -24.94
C GLY A 82 54.73 25.77 -23.97
N VAL A 83 53.60 25.17 -24.36
CA VAL A 83 52.51 24.78 -23.45
C VAL A 83 52.41 23.27 -23.43
N ASP A 84 52.76 22.65 -22.31
CA ASP A 84 53.00 21.22 -22.24
C ASP A 84 51.94 20.51 -21.40
N THR A 85 51.57 19.28 -21.81
CA THR A 85 50.52 18.50 -21.16
C THR A 85 51.01 17.11 -20.77
N ILE A 86 50.85 16.76 -19.50
CA ILE A 86 50.99 15.37 -19.03
C ILE A 86 49.63 14.66 -19.05
N GLU A 87 49.57 13.51 -19.71
CA GLU A 87 48.42 12.60 -19.69
C GLU A 87 48.74 11.35 -18.88
N VAL A 88 48.08 11.18 -17.73
CA VAL A 88 48.31 10.05 -16.83
C VAL A 88 47.47 8.85 -17.25
N GLN A 89 48.15 7.75 -17.62
CA GLN A 89 47.59 6.46 -18.03
C GLN A 89 47.96 5.32 -17.05
N TYR A 90 48.24 5.63 -15.78
CA TYR A 90 48.58 4.64 -14.76
C TYR A 90 47.79 4.83 -13.45
N TYR A 91 47.84 3.83 -12.56
CA TYR A 91 47.25 3.88 -11.22
C TYR A 91 48.05 4.76 -10.26
N GLY A 92 47.43 5.76 -9.65
CA GLY A 92 48.02 6.58 -8.59
C GLY A 92 47.99 8.08 -8.88
N THR A 93 48.89 8.82 -8.23
CA THR A 93 48.97 10.27 -8.32
C THR A 93 50.19 10.74 -9.12
N ILE A 94 50.18 12.01 -9.52
CA ILE A 94 51.33 12.69 -10.13
C ILE A 94 51.58 14.05 -9.50
N LYS A 95 52.84 14.45 -9.38
CA LYS A 95 53.20 15.85 -9.15
C LYS A 95 53.77 16.41 -10.44
N LEU A 96 53.23 17.53 -10.91
CA LEU A 96 53.76 18.19 -12.10
C LEU A 96 55.20 18.64 -11.85
N PRO A 97 56.15 18.28 -12.73
CA PRO A 97 57.45 18.92 -12.78
C PRO A 97 57.32 20.42 -13.01
N ASP A 98 58.38 21.17 -12.73
CA ASP A 98 58.46 22.58 -13.08
C ASP A 98 58.28 22.77 -14.60
N ASN A 99 57.67 23.89 -15.00
CA ASN A 99 57.46 24.29 -16.39
C ASN A 99 56.47 23.41 -17.19
N ILE A 100 55.65 22.59 -16.51
CA ILE A 100 54.52 21.91 -17.15
C ILE A 100 53.24 22.69 -16.83
N GLU A 101 52.44 23.03 -17.84
CA GLU A 101 51.22 23.82 -17.68
C GLU A 101 50.01 22.95 -17.36
N ASN A 102 49.91 21.76 -17.96
CA ASN A 102 48.64 21.01 -17.99
C ASN A 102 48.78 19.55 -17.52
N VAL A 103 47.74 19.03 -16.86
CA VAL A 103 47.60 17.59 -16.57
C VAL A 103 46.20 17.09 -16.87
N ILE A 104 46.13 15.89 -17.45
CA ILE A 104 44.88 15.16 -17.70
C ILE A 104 44.98 13.77 -17.08
N LEU A 105 44.07 13.44 -16.18
CA LEU A 105 43.99 12.13 -15.52
C LEU A 105 43.15 11.17 -16.37
N SER A 106 43.73 10.60 -17.43
CA SER A 106 43.00 9.77 -18.40
C SER A 106 42.71 8.33 -17.94
N HIS A 107 43.55 7.76 -17.05
CA HIS A 107 43.35 6.40 -16.55
C HIS A 107 42.14 6.30 -15.63
N GLU A 108 41.43 5.17 -15.68
CA GLU A 108 40.31 4.82 -14.78
C GLU A 108 40.69 4.65 -13.31
N ARG A 109 41.94 4.92 -12.94
CA ARG A 109 42.45 4.89 -11.56
C ARG A 109 43.60 5.88 -11.34
N ALA A 110 43.64 6.94 -12.13
CA ALA A 110 44.50 8.07 -11.85
C ALA A 110 43.80 8.92 -10.77
N THR A 111 44.33 8.89 -9.55
CA THR A 111 43.59 9.28 -8.34
C THR A 111 43.95 10.66 -7.81
N GLY A 112 44.84 11.38 -8.49
CA GLY A 112 45.10 12.77 -8.15
C GLY A 112 46.31 13.37 -8.86
N ALA A 113 46.39 14.70 -8.77
CA ALA A 113 47.53 15.45 -9.24
C ALA A 113 47.83 16.63 -8.30
N THR A 114 49.11 16.99 -8.22
CA THR A 114 49.57 18.23 -7.60
C THR A 114 50.26 19.07 -8.67
N GLY A 115 49.86 20.33 -8.83
CA GLY A 115 50.49 21.27 -9.74
C GLY A 115 51.85 21.78 -9.26
N ASN A 116 52.36 22.80 -9.93
CA ASN A 116 53.65 23.42 -9.67
C ASN A 116 53.46 24.89 -9.23
N ALA A 117 54.34 25.80 -9.66
CA ALA A 117 54.27 27.22 -9.32
C ALA A 117 53.63 28.10 -10.42
N LEU A 118 53.20 27.48 -11.53
CA LEU A 118 52.54 28.12 -12.66
C LEU A 118 51.02 28.12 -12.48
N ALA A 119 50.31 28.86 -13.33
CA ALA A 119 48.86 28.66 -13.47
C ALA A 119 48.62 27.36 -14.25
N ASN A 120 48.23 26.29 -13.55
CA ASN A 120 48.01 24.97 -14.12
C ASN A 120 46.55 24.74 -14.54
N LEU A 121 46.34 24.01 -15.64
CA LEU A 121 45.05 23.41 -15.98
C LEU A 121 45.07 21.92 -15.65
N MET A 122 44.23 21.52 -14.69
CA MET A 122 44.19 20.15 -14.18
C MET A 122 42.82 19.54 -14.42
N ILE A 123 42.75 18.48 -15.21
CA ILE A 123 41.49 17.83 -15.59
C ILE A 123 41.41 16.43 -14.99
N ALA A 124 40.45 16.23 -14.10
CA ALA A 124 40.14 14.93 -13.50
C ALA A 124 39.46 13.97 -14.50
N GLY A 125 39.55 12.69 -14.19
CA GLY A 125 39.21 11.59 -15.08
C GLY A 125 37.85 10.97 -14.82
N LYS A 126 37.81 9.64 -14.91
CA LYS A 126 36.61 8.82 -14.75
C LYS A 126 36.34 8.34 -13.32
N THR A 127 37.24 8.66 -12.41
CA THR A 127 37.18 8.29 -10.99
C THR A 127 37.51 9.49 -10.14
N GLY A 128 37.00 9.49 -8.90
CA GLY A 128 37.28 10.54 -7.94
C GLY A 128 38.77 10.79 -7.81
N ALA A 129 39.18 12.05 -7.93
CA ALA A 129 40.55 12.49 -7.91
C ALA A 129 40.78 13.57 -6.87
N THR A 130 41.95 13.56 -6.25
CA THR A 130 42.41 14.69 -5.43
C THR A 130 43.24 15.63 -6.30
N LEU A 131 42.78 16.85 -6.52
CA LEU A 131 43.49 17.90 -7.25
C LEU A 131 43.99 18.97 -6.28
N ASP A 132 45.27 19.28 -6.36
CA ASP A 132 45.93 20.36 -5.63
C ASP A 132 46.64 21.25 -6.66
N GLY A 133 46.21 22.49 -6.83
CA GLY A 133 46.76 23.41 -7.82
C GLY A 133 48.26 23.69 -7.63
N GLY A 134 48.77 23.54 -6.40
CA GLY A 134 50.07 24.10 -6.07
C GLY A 134 49.95 25.62 -5.93
N ALA A 135 50.99 26.35 -6.32
CA ALA A 135 50.95 27.81 -6.31
C ALA A 135 50.65 28.33 -7.71
N GLY A 136 49.82 29.36 -7.84
CA GLY A 136 49.34 29.81 -9.15
C GLY A 136 47.91 30.31 -9.05
N ASN A 137 47.35 30.71 -10.19
CA ASN A 137 45.91 30.92 -10.28
C ASN A 137 45.37 29.81 -11.17
N ASP A 138 45.05 28.69 -10.55
CA ASP A 138 44.88 27.42 -11.23
C ASP A 138 43.45 27.23 -11.72
N VAL A 139 43.29 26.36 -12.72
CA VAL A 139 41.99 25.85 -13.14
C VAL A 139 41.92 24.36 -12.89
N LEU A 140 41.05 23.98 -11.96
CA LEU A 140 40.80 22.60 -11.57
C LEU A 140 39.45 22.16 -12.16
N VAL A 141 39.43 21.08 -12.91
CA VAL A 141 38.22 20.60 -13.59
C VAL A 141 37.84 19.23 -13.03
N GLY A 142 36.70 19.17 -12.35
CA GLY A 142 36.12 17.93 -11.84
C GLY A 142 35.72 16.96 -12.94
N GLY A 143 35.78 15.67 -12.60
CA GLY A 143 35.54 14.52 -13.45
C GLY A 143 34.31 13.73 -13.00
N ALA A 144 34.38 12.40 -13.14
CA ALA A 144 33.38 11.49 -12.59
C ALA A 144 33.83 10.92 -11.25
N GLY A 145 32.88 10.57 -10.38
CA GLY A 145 33.16 10.20 -8.99
C GLY A 145 33.27 11.42 -8.09
N ALA A 146 33.55 11.20 -6.81
CA ALA A 146 33.71 12.27 -5.83
C ALA A 146 35.15 12.83 -5.87
N ASP A 147 35.30 14.09 -6.28
CA ASP A 147 36.59 14.77 -6.37
C ASP A 147 36.90 15.60 -5.11
N VAL A 148 38.20 15.76 -4.82
CA VAL A 148 38.67 16.58 -3.71
C VAL A 148 39.61 17.65 -4.23
N PHE A 149 39.22 18.92 -4.07
CA PHE A 149 40.02 20.07 -4.46
C PHE A 149 40.70 20.66 -3.23
N ARG A 150 42.03 20.67 -3.20
CA ARG A 150 42.82 21.25 -2.13
C ARG A 150 43.16 22.70 -2.48
N VAL A 151 42.80 23.61 -1.60
CA VAL A 151 43.10 25.04 -1.74
C VAL A 151 43.75 25.51 -0.46
N GLN A 152 44.99 25.98 -0.57
CA GLN A 152 45.82 26.37 0.56
C GLN A 152 46.08 27.88 0.54
N ALA A 153 46.16 28.49 1.73
CA ALA A 153 46.51 29.91 1.85
C ALA A 153 47.93 30.19 1.36
N GLY A 154 48.08 31.25 0.56
CA GLY A 154 49.35 31.67 -0.04
C GLY A 154 49.66 31.04 -1.39
N ASN A 155 48.77 30.18 -1.89
CA ASN A 155 48.93 29.50 -3.17
C ASN A 155 48.22 30.21 -4.33
N GLY A 156 47.49 31.29 -4.11
CA GLY A 156 46.80 32.05 -5.15
C GLY A 156 45.30 31.81 -5.21
N SER A 157 44.68 32.17 -6.34
CA SER A 157 43.23 32.18 -6.53
C SER A 157 42.80 31.19 -7.61
N ASP A 158 42.09 30.14 -7.19
CA ASP A 158 41.73 29.04 -8.07
C ASP A 158 40.31 29.13 -8.61
N VAL A 159 40.10 28.48 -9.75
CA VAL A 159 38.79 28.30 -10.37
C VAL A 159 38.48 26.83 -10.54
N ILE A 160 37.37 26.38 -9.99
CA ILE A 160 36.88 25.01 -10.12
C ILE A 160 35.75 24.95 -11.14
N TYR A 161 35.90 24.09 -12.15
CA TYR A 161 34.87 23.72 -13.12
C TYR A 161 34.29 22.34 -12.80
N ASN A 162 33.03 22.13 -13.18
CA ASN A 162 32.28 20.88 -13.01
C ASN A 162 32.20 20.37 -11.56
N PHE A 163 32.23 21.28 -10.57
CA PHE A 163 32.01 20.91 -9.19
C PHE A 163 30.60 20.35 -8.98
N GLN A 164 30.48 19.19 -8.33
CA GLN A 164 29.22 18.52 -8.03
C GLN A 164 28.95 18.55 -6.53
N SER A 165 28.07 19.44 -6.10
CA SER A 165 27.69 19.54 -4.68
C SER A 165 27.12 18.22 -4.14
N GLY A 166 27.53 17.83 -2.94
CA GLY A 166 27.24 16.57 -2.29
C GLY A 166 28.12 15.40 -2.74
N TRP A 167 28.89 15.54 -3.83
CA TRP A 167 29.84 14.53 -4.30
C TRP A 167 31.27 15.02 -4.10
N ASP A 168 31.57 16.19 -4.64
CA ASP A 168 32.89 16.80 -4.56
C ASP A 168 33.05 17.58 -3.25
N ALA A 169 34.30 17.79 -2.85
CA ALA A 169 34.62 18.62 -1.71
C ALA A 169 35.84 19.51 -1.96
N VAL A 170 35.81 20.69 -1.35
CA VAL A 170 36.93 21.62 -1.28
C VAL A 170 37.53 21.56 0.11
N ASN A 171 38.81 21.18 0.21
CA ASN A 171 39.56 21.25 1.44
C ASN A 171 40.32 22.57 1.52
N LEU A 172 39.78 23.51 2.30
CA LEU A 172 40.39 24.81 2.57
C LEU A 172 41.37 24.71 3.75
N SER A 173 42.64 25.03 3.53
CA SER A 173 43.66 25.00 4.57
C SER A 173 44.39 26.35 4.73
N GLY A 174 44.71 26.73 5.96
CA GLY A 174 45.44 27.98 6.25
C GLY A 174 44.61 29.27 6.27
N TYR A 175 43.32 29.23 5.93
CA TYR A 175 42.43 30.41 5.91
C TYR A 175 41.70 30.70 7.23
N GLY A 176 41.78 29.78 8.21
CA GLY A 176 41.18 29.97 9.53
C GLY A 176 39.66 29.76 9.60
N PHE A 177 39.04 29.22 8.56
CA PHE A 177 37.63 28.84 8.59
C PHE A 177 37.42 27.62 9.50
N THR A 178 36.45 27.70 10.41
CA THR A 178 36.07 26.63 11.35
C THR A 178 34.62 26.18 11.20
N SER A 179 33.85 26.82 10.32
CA SER A 179 32.46 26.44 10.03
C SER A 179 32.03 26.87 8.64
N PHE A 180 31.05 26.15 8.09
CA PHE A 180 30.43 26.49 6.81
C PHE A 180 29.77 27.87 6.82
N ALA A 181 29.21 28.31 7.95
CA ALA A 181 28.62 29.64 8.08
C ALA A 181 29.63 30.77 7.83
N GLN A 182 30.89 30.60 8.24
CA GLN A 182 31.95 31.58 7.96
C GLN A 182 32.30 31.61 6.47
N ILE A 183 32.36 30.45 5.81
CA ILE A 183 32.58 30.36 4.36
C ILE A 183 31.42 31.04 3.63
N LEU A 184 30.18 30.72 3.97
CA LEU A 184 28.98 31.32 3.37
C LEU A 184 28.97 32.84 3.52
N ALA A 185 29.38 33.37 4.68
CA ALA A 185 29.50 34.82 4.90
C ALA A 185 30.59 35.50 4.04
N LYS A 186 31.52 34.72 3.47
CA LYS A 186 32.55 35.18 2.53
C LYS A 186 32.21 34.88 1.07
N SER A 187 31.11 34.18 0.82
CA SER A 187 30.68 33.77 -0.52
C SER A 187 29.68 34.77 -1.10
N VAL A 188 29.80 35.02 -2.40
CA VAL A 188 28.86 35.83 -3.18
C VAL A 188 28.46 35.08 -4.45
N GLN A 189 27.19 35.17 -4.83
CA GLN A 189 26.73 34.74 -6.15
C GLN A 189 27.15 35.80 -7.17
N ALA A 190 27.95 35.40 -8.16
CA ALA A 190 28.42 36.25 -9.25
C ALA A 190 27.94 35.68 -10.59
N GLY A 191 26.78 36.14 -11.07
CA GLY A 191 26.13 35.51 -12.22
C GLY A 191 25.79 34.05 -11.92
N THR A 192 26.26 33.13 -12.77
CA THR A 192 26.09 31.68 -12.58
C THR A 192 27.13 31.05 -11.66
N ASP A 193 28.11 31.81 -11.16
CA ASP A 193 29.23 31.30 -10.39
C ASP A 193 29.12 31.68 -8.90
N VAL A 194 29.80 30.92 -8.05
CA VAL A 194 30.03 31.28 -6.65
C VAL A 194 31.47 31.73 -6.47
N VAL A 195 31.67 32.91 -5.87
CA VAL A 195 33.00 33.39 -5.50
C VAL A 195 33.12 33.43 -4.00
N VAL A 196 34.07 32.68 -3.45
CA VAL A 196 34.42 32.67 -2.03
C VAL A 196 35.64 33.56 -1.82
N LYS A 197 35.49 34.63 -1.04
CA LYS A 197 36.62 35.48 -0.66
C LYS A 197 37.40 34.85 0.49
N LEU A 198 38.50 34.18 0.17
CA LEU A 198 39.28 33.40 1.13
C LEU A 198 40.07 34.30 2.10
N ASN A 199 40.72 35.36 1.58
CA ASN A 199 41.35 36.42 2.37
C ASN A 199 41.35 37.77 1.63
N SER A 200 42.30 38.67 1.93
CA SER A 200 42.39 39.98 1.27
C SER A 200 42.88 39.92 -0.18
N SER A 201 43.61 38.87 -0.56
CA SER A 201 44.29 38.72 -1.85
C SER A 201 43.85 37.48 -2.64
N GLU A 202 43.19 36.51 -2.01
CA GLU A 202 42.86 35.21 -2.60
C GLU A 202 41.35 34.96 -2.63
N THR A 203 40.90 34.33 -3.73
CA THR A 203 39.51 33.91 -3.95
C THR A 203 39.46 32.51 -4.53
N LEU A 204 38.40 31.77 -4.20
CA LEU A 204 38.02 30.55 -4.91
C LEU A 204 36.76 30.81 -5.72
N THR A 205 36.76 30.44 -7.00
CA THR A 205 35.55 30.51 -7.84
C THR A 205 35.06 29.12 -8.18
N LEU A 206 33.80 28.81 -7.86
CA LEU A 206 33.10 27.61 -8.32
C LEU A 206 32.21 28.00 -9.51
N ARG A 207 32.56 27.51 -10.70
CA ARG A 207 31.85 27.85 -11.95
C ARG A 207 30.52 27.12 -12.06
N ASN A 208 29.51 27.82 -12.57
CA ASN A 208 28.16 27.31 -12.81
C ASN A 208 27.51 26.69 -11.57
N MET A 209 27.80 27.25 -10.40
CA MET A 209 27.26 26.82 -9.11
C MET A 209 26.28 27.83 -8.52
N SER A 210 25.24 27.30 -7.89
CA SER A 210 24.33 28.09 -7.08
C SER A 210 24.84 28.15 -5.64
N LEU A 211 24.97 29.35 -5.08
CA LEU A 211 25.35 29.50 -3.67
C LEU A 211 24.37 28.78 -2.73
N LYS A 212 23.09 28.68 -3.11
CA LYS A 212 22.06 28.02 -2.33
C LYS A 212 22.15 26.49 -2.34
N SER A 213 22.81 25.89 -3.32
CA SER A 213 22.97 24.44 -3.36
C SER A 213 24.14 23.96 -2.49
N LEU A 214 25.07 24.85 -2.12
CA LEU A 214 26.24 24.47 -1.35
C LEU A 214 25.89 24.10 0.10
N THR A 215 26.58 23.10 0.62
CA THR A 215 26.43 22.58 1.98
C THR A 215 27.77 22.53 2.71
N ALA A 216 27.75 22.22 4.01
CA ALA A 216 28.97 22.03 4.79
C ALA A 216 29.85 20.88 4.26
N ALA A 217 29.25 19.84 3.69
CA ALA A 217 29.98 18.70 3.13
C ALA A 217 30.87 19.08 1.94
N ASP A 218 30.42 20.06 1.14
CA ASP A 218 31.17 20.57 -0.03
C ASP A 218 32.48 21.25 0.37
N PHE A 219 32.66 21.54 1.65
CA PHE A 219 33.89 22.15 2.21
C PHE A 219 34.53 21.28 3.29
N ASN A 220 34.15 20.00 3.37
CA ASN A 220 34.61 19.07 4.40
C ASN A 220 34.45 19.63 5.83
N MET A 221 33.34 20.33 6.08
CA MET A 221 33.00 20.93 7.36
C MET A 221 31.95 20.09 8.11
N PRO A 222 31.87 20.19 9.45
CA PRO A 222 30.82 19.54 10.22
C PRO A 222 29.43 19.91 9.70
N LEU A 223 28.56 18.90 9.53
CA LEU A 223 27.19 19.09 9.07
C LEU A 223 26.37 19.85 10.11
N ASN A 224 25.47 20.71 9.62
CA ASN A 224 24.42 21.32 10.44
C ASN A 224 23.22 20.36 10.49
N THR A 225 23.31 19.34 11.34
CA THR A 225 22.25 18.35 11.51
C THR A 225 21.19 18.86 12.49
N PRO A 226 19.92 18.46 12.34
CA PRO A 226 18.89 18.79 13.32
C PRO A 226 19.34 18.36 14.73
N ALA A 227 19.16 19.24 15.71
CA ALA A 227 19.43 18.90 17.09
C ALA A 227 18.49 17.76 17.52
N PRO A 228 18.99 16.73 18.23
CA PRO A 228 18.13 15.71 18.84
C PRO A 228 17.06 16.37 19.73
N VAL A 229 15.86 15.79 19.79
CA VAL A 229 14.86 16.26 20.75
C VAL A 229 15.28 15.83 22.16
N ALA A 230 14.89 16.60 23.17
CA ALA A 230 15.35 16.39 24.55
C ALA A 230 15.05 15.00 25.14
N THR A 231 14.07 14.28 24.57
CA THR A 231 13.68 12.92 24.96
C THR A 231 14.44 11.82 24.23
N ASP A 232 15.23 12.15 23.21
CA ASP A 232 15.97 11.16 22.44
C ASP A 232 17.05 10.49 23.29
N LYS A 233 17.24 9.20 23.04
CA LYS A 233 18.42 8.48 23.46
C LYS A 233 19.57 8.82 22.52
N LEU A 234 20.73 9.15 23.10
CA LEU A 234 21.96 9.42 22.36
C LEU A 234 22.97 8.29 22.56
N LEU A 235 23.55 7.80 21.47
CA LEU A 235 24.76 6.99 21.47
C LEU A 235 25.88 7.83 20.85
N THR A 236 26.89 8.16 21.65
CA THR A 236 27.91 9.15 21.28
C THR A 236 29.25 8.52 20.89
N GLN A 237 29.38 7.20 20.98
CA GLN A 237 30.62 6.48 20.69
C GLN A 237 30.38 5.33 19.71
N ALA A 238 31.42 5.02 18.94
CA ALA A 238 31.46 3.84 18.09
C ALA A 238 31.32 2.55 18.92
N GLY A 239 30.63 1.56 18.37
CA GLY A 239 30.35 0.27 19.01
C GLY A 239 29.26 0.30 20.08
N GLN A 240 28.73 1.47 20.46
CA GLN A 240 27.56 1.54 21.34
C GLN A 240 26.32 1.03 20.62
N GLY A 241 25.48 0.27 21.33
CA GLY A 241 24.19 -0.17 20.85
C GLY A 241 23.12 -0.09 21.93
N TRP A 242 21.86 -0.04 21.50
CA TRP A 242 20.69 0.03 22.37
C TRP A 242 19.51 -0.65 21.71
N ASN A 243 18.71 -1.38 22.49
CA ASN A 243 17.49 -2.05 22.00
C ASN A 243 16.23 -1.53 22.68
N SER A 244 15.13 -1.59 21.93
CA SER A 244 13.77 -1.42 22.43
C SER A 244 12.78 -1.98 21.42
N ASN A 245 11.65 -2.51 21.88
CA ASN A 245 10.56 -2.99 21.02
C ASN A 245 10.99 -3.97 19.90
N GLY A 246 12.04 -4.76 20.11
CA GLY A 246 12.57 -5.69 19.11
C GLY A 246 13.51 -5.06 18.08
N TRP A 247 13.70 -3.74 18.12
CA TRP A 247 14.69 -3.02 17.34
C TRP A 247 16.02 -2.90 18.10
N PHE A 248 17.11 -2.74 17.35
CA PHE A 248 18.44 -2.50 17.88
C PHE A 248 19.15 -1.44 17.04
N VAL A 249 19.46 -0.30 17.65
CA VAL A 249 20.30 0.74 17.03
C VAL A 249 21.74 0.51 17.45
N VAL A 250 22.67 0.57 16.50
CA VAL A 250 24.09 0.42 16.78
C VAL A 250 24.94 1.38 15.95
N ASN A 251 25.92 2.00 16.61
CA ASN A 251 26.98 2.77 15.95
C ASN A 251 28.09 1.82 15.47
N ASN A 252 27.76 0.93 14.54
CA ASN A 252 28.66 -0.14 14.11
C ASN A 252 29.82 0.41 13.28
N ALA A 253 31.05 0.33 13.82
CA ALA A 253 32.28 0.84 13.20
C ALA A 253 33.32 -0.27 12.97
N TRP A 254 32.85 -1.45 12.57
CA TRP A 254 33.65 -2.68 12.46
C TRP A 254 34.92 -2.54 11.61
N GLY A 255 34.90 -1.70 10.57
CA GLY A 255 36.02 -1.46 9.65
C GLY A 255 37.02 -0.39 10.10
N SER A 256 36.79 0.26 11.24
CA SER A 256 37.53 1.45 11.67
C SER A 256 38.79 1.17 12.51
N SER A 257 39.30 -0.07 12.53
CA SER A 257 40.39 -0.48 13.43
C SER A 257 41.73 0.24 13.20
N ALA A 258 41.94 0.81 12.02
CA ALA A 258 43.12 1.61 11.70
C ALA A 258 43.00 3.10 12.10
N LEU A 259 41.84 3.52 12.63
CA LEU A 259 41.51 4.90 12.97
C LEU A 259 41.20 5.05 14.46
N THR A 260 41.42 6.25 14.99
CA THR A 260 41.18 6.59 16.40
C THR A 260 39.86 7.36 16.55
N ALA A 261 38.91 6.78 17.29
CA ALA A 261 37.63 7.44 17.57
C ALA A 261 37.81 8.76 18.34
N GLY A 262 37.06 9.80 17.97
CA GLY A 262 37.14 11.15 18.53
C GLY A 262 38.32 11.98 18.02
N VAL A 263 39.25 11.38 17.26
CA VAL A 263 40.40 12.06 16.64
C VAL A 263 40.26 12.01 15.13
N ASP A 264 40.26 10.81 14.55
CA ASP A 264 40.18 10.60 13.11
C ASP A 264 38.73 10.53 12.63
N TYR A 265 37.82 10.05 13.48
CA TYR A 265 36.42 9.93 13.13
C TYR A 265 35.47 10.10 14.32
N THR A 266 34.22 10.45 14.03
CA THR A 266 33.11 10.40 14.98
C THR A 266 31.94 9.64 14.38
N LEU A 267 31.19 8.92 15.23
CA LEU A 267 29.97 8.24 14.87
C LEU A 267 28.99 8.32 16.04
N ASN A 268 27.82 8.88 15.80
CA ASN A 268 26.79 9.08 16.81
C ASN A 268 25.39 8.84 16.26
N SER A 269 24.46 8.50 17.14
CA SER A 269 23.05 8.34 16.80
C SER A 269 22.12 8.94 17.84
N ALA A 270 20.95 9.35 17.37
CA ALA A 270 19.86 9.91 18.17
C ALA A 270 18.54 9.26 17.74
N PHE A 271 17.73 8.80 18.69
CA PHE A 271 16.46 8.12 18.41
C PHE A 271 15.51 8.14 19.62
N SER A 272 14.23 8.01 19.34
CA SER A 272 13.23 7.76 20.38
C SER A 272 13.23 6.29 20.81
N THR A 273 13.23 6.03 22.11
CA THR A 273 13.10 4.65 22.62
C THR A 273 11.68 4.11 22.53
N SER A 274 10.67 4.96 22.30
CA SER A 274 9.27 4.51 22.13
C SER A 274 8.93 4.20 20.68
N ASP A 275 9.68 4.77 19.73
CA ASP A 275 9.51 4.58 18.29
C ASP A 275 10.86 4.73 17.58
N MET A 276 11.53 3.60 17.35
CA MET A 276 12.88 3.58 16.75
C MET A 276 12.88 3.62 15.22
N THR A 277 11.72 3.63 14.56
CA THR A 277 11.63 3.70 13.08
C THR A 277 11.26 5.09 12.57
N ARG A 278 11.08 6.07 13.46
CA ARG A 278 10.75 7.46 13.10
C ARG A 278 11.70 8.45 13.78
N GLY A 279 12.45 9.19 12.97
CA GLY A 279 13.40 10.21 13.41
C GLY A 279 14.77 9.68 13.85
N THR A 280 14.99 8.36 13.82
CA THR A 280 16.30 7.75 14.12
C THR A 280 17.35 8.28 13.17
N THR A 281 18.35 8.96 13.71
CA THR A 281 19.38 9.66 12.95
C THR A 281 20.76 9.11 13.30
N PHE A 282 21.58 8.85 12.29
CA PHE A 282 22.99 8.51 12.38
C PHE A 282 23.82 9.62 11.77
N ASN A 283 24.85 10.07 12.47
CA ASN A 283 25.79 11.08 11.97
C ASN A 283 27.21 10.55 12.09
N TRP A 284 27.99 10.75 11.04
CA TRP A 284 29.39 10.36 11.00
C TRP A 284 30.26 11.44 10.40
N SER A 285 31.52 11.42 10.78
CA SER A 285 32.59 12.20 10.16
C SER A 285 33.80 11.30 10.09
N TYR A 286 34.20 10.91 8.88
CA TYR A 286 35.40 10.14 8.59
C TYR A 286 36.33 10.95 7.68
N PRO A 287 37.63 10.60 7.62
CA PRO A 287 38.55 11.22 6.69
C PRO A 287 38.04 11.09 5.24
N LEU A 288 38.10 12.18 4.50
CA LEU A 288 37.73 12.16 3.09
C LEU A 288 38.87 11.53 2.27
N THR A 289 38.53 10.59 1.39
CA THR A 289 39.50 9.88 0.55
C THR A 289 38.90 9.60 -0.82
N THR A 290 39.73 9.65 -1.85
CA THR A 290 39.40 9.28 -3.24
C THR A 290 40.04 7.95 -3.65
N THR A 291 40.87 7.35 -2.79
CA THR A 291 41.76 6.21 -3.13
C THR A 291 41.50 4.94 -2.33
N ASP A 292 41.06 5.06 -1.07
CA ASP A 292 40.73 3.92 -0.21
C ASP A 292 39.20 3.78 -0.16
N GLN A 293 38.68 2.72 -0.77
CA GLN A 293 37.25 2.44 -0.87
C GLN A 293 36.81 1.37 0.15
N ARG A 294 37.59 1.16 1.21
CA ARG A 294 37.25 0.23 2.28
C ARG A 294 36.08 0.77 3.10
N ILE A 295 35.13 -0.10 3.39
CA ILE A 295 34.05 0.21 4.32
C ILE A 295 34.59 0.27 5.75
N LEU A 296 34.34 1.39 6.43
CA LEU A 296 34.84 1.70 7.77
C LEU A 296 33.76 1.49 8.85
N ALA A 297 32.50 1.66 8.50
CA ALA A 297 31.36 1.56 9.40
C ALA A 297 30.07 1.21 8.67
N TYR A 298 29.09 0.71 9.42
CA TYR A 298 27.72 0.48 8.98
C TYR A 298 26.73 0.87 10.10
N PRO A 299 26.63 2.16 10.50
CA PRO A 299 25.62 2.58 11.46
C PRO A 299 24.22 2.23 10.97
N GLU A 300 23.45 1.56 11.84
CA GLU A 300 22.30 0.79 11.39
C GLU A 300 21.23 0.62 12.47
N LEU A 301 20.01 0.40 11.99
CA LEU A 301 18.84 -0.04 12.74
C LEU A 301 18.50 -1.48 12.33
N ILE A 302 18.50 -2.38 13.30
CA ILE A 302 18.36 -3.83 13.09
C ILE A 302 17.04 -4.33 13.68
N PHE A 303 16.35 -5.19 12.95
CA PHE A 303 15.29 -6.05 13.47
C PHE A 303 15.63 -7.52 13.25
N GLY A 304 15.43 -8.35 14.28
CA GLY A 304 15.88 -9.76 14.29
C GLY A 304 17.26 -9.95 14.94
N THR A 305 17.92 -11.06 14.61
CA THR A 305 19.22 -11.42 15.21
C THR A 305 20.22 -11.84 14.14
N SER A 306 21.14 -10.92 13.83
CA SER A 306 22.27 -11.14 12.92
C SER A 306 23.08 -12.39 13.32
N PRO A 307 23.48 -13.24 12.36
CA PRO A 307 24.44 -14.32 12.61
C PRO A 307 25.76 -13.82 13.22
N HIS A 308 26.17 -12.60 12.93
CA HIS A 308 27.41 -12.00 13.42
C HIS A 308 27.30 -11.49 14.87
N ASN A 309 26.09 -11.28 15.37
CA ASN A 309 25.84 -10.83 16.75
C ASN A 309 24.97 -11.85 17.50
N ALA A 310 25.63 -12.88 18.05
CA ALA A 310 25.01 -14.00 18.76
C ALA A 310 24.23 -13.61 20.04
N ALA A 311 24.48 -12.41 20.58
CA ALA A 311 23.69 -11.87 21.66
C ALA A 311 22.33 -11.44 21.08
N GLY A 312 21.36 -12.37 21.07
CA GLY A 312 20.03 -12.09 20.52
C GLY A 312 19.40 -10.82 21.09
N ASN A 313 18.42 -10.25 20.40
CA ASN A 313 17.77 -9.03 20.87
C ASN A 313 16.77 -9.34 22.01
N PRO A 314 17.08 -9.04 23.29
CA PRO A 314 16.20 -9.41 24.41
C PRO A 314 14.85 -8.69 24.38
N THR A 315 14.74 -7.59 23.63
CA THR A 315 13.49 -6.84 23.48
C THR A 315 12.61 -7.37 22.36
N ASP A 316 13.13 -8.24 21.48
CA ASP A 316 12.31 -8.95 20.50
C ASP A 316 11.63 -10.15 21.17
N THR A 317 10.55 -9.87 21.89
CA THR A 317 9.70 -10.91 22.48
C THR A 317 8.78 -11.57 21.45
N SER A 318 8.61 -10.94 20.29
CA SER A 318 7.69 -11.37 19.24
C SER A 318 8.22 -12.55 18.42
N LYS A 319 9.56 -12.69 18.37
CA LYS A 319 10.29 -13.76 17.67
C LYS A 319 9.81 -13.92 16.23
N VAL A 320 9.68 -12.80 15.52
CA VAL A 320 9.29 -12.81 14.12
C VAL A 320 10.35 -13.50 13.27
N PHE A 321 11.63 -13.20 13.52
CA PHE A 321 12.77 -13.90 12.95
C PHE A 321 13.43 -14.81 14.01
N PRO A 322 14.04 -15.94 13.61
CA PRO A 322 14.31 -16.38 12.25
C PRO A 322 13.13 -17.07 11.54
N VAL A 323 13.07 -16.95 10.22
CA VAL A 323 12.04 -17.57 9.35
C VAL A 323 12.70 -18.37 8.24
N GLN A 324 12.29 -19.62 8.03
CA GLN A 324 12.78 -20.41 6.90
C GLN A 324 12.22 -19.86 5.57
N VAL A 325 13.04 -19.74 4.54
CA VAL A 325 12.69 -19.16 3.23
C VAL A 325 11.49 -19.89 2.61
N SER A 326 11.41 -21.21 2.73
CA SER A 326 10.26 -22.02 2.27
C SER A 326 8.92 -21.58 2.85
N ASN A 327 8.94 -20.93 4.01
CA ASN A 327 7.77 -20.51 4.76
C ASN A 327 7.44 -19.04 4.53
N LEU A 328 8.28 -18.26 3.84
CA LEU A 328 8.05 -16.84 3.60
C LEU A 328 7.07 -16.64 2.45
N SER A 329 5.86 -16.13 2.73
CA SER A 329 4.84 -15.83 1.71
C SER A 329 4.76 -14.36 1.33
N LYS A 330 5.15 -13.45 2.24
CA LYS A 330 5.27 -12.02 1.97
C LYS A 330 6.38 -11.43 2.81
N LEU A 331 7.12 -10.47 2.26
CA LEU A 331 8.03 -9.62 3.00
C LEU A 331 8.19 -8.29 2.26
N THR A 332 7.58 -7.24 2.76
CA THR A 332 7.72 -5.89 2.20
C THR A 332 8.27 -4.94 3.24
N VAL A 333 9.08 -3.98 2.79
CA VAL A 333 9.60 -2.90 3.63
C VAL A 333 9.17 -1.56 3.06
N ASP A 334 8.41 -0.80 3.84
CA ASP A 334 8.02 0.58 3.51
C ASP A 334 8.95 1.52 4.25
N TYR A 335 9.56 2.46 3.52
CA TYR A 335 10.59 3.34 4.07
C TYR A 335 10.48 4.78 3.59
N ASP A 336 10.90 5.69 4.45
CA ASP A 336 11.08 7.12 4.20
C ASP A 336 12.40 7.54 4.85
N LEU A 337 13.36 7.96 4.03
CA LEU A 337 14.73 8.26 4.39
C LEU A 337 15.09 9.68 3.98
N SER A 338 16.00 10.28 4.74
CA SER A 338 16.68 11.51 4.35
C SER A 338 18.14 11.38 4.68
N TYR A 339 19.01 11.72 3.74
CA TYR A 339 20.45 11.70 3.97
C TYR A 339 21.15 12.85 3.26
N THR A 340 22.24 13.30 3.86
CA THR A 340 23.05 14.43 3.41
C THR A 340 24.51 14.19 3.77
N GLY A 341 25.43 14.98 3.21
CA GLY A 341 26.86 14.78 3.37
C GLY A 341 27.59 14.56 2.05
N ASN A 342 28.80 14.01 2.17
CA ASN A 342 29.61 13.54 1.04
C ASN A 342 29.01 12.22 0.53
N LYS A 343 27.97 12.30 -0.30
CA LYS A 343 27.22 11.16 -0.83
C LYS A 343 28.09 10.15 -1.57
N GLY A 344 29.21 10.57 -2.17
CA GLY A 344 30.17 9.64 -2.76
C GLY A 344 30.87 8.72 -1.74
N GLY A 345 30.94 9.13 -0.47
CA GLY A 345 31.65 8.42 0.59
C GLY A 345 30.82 7.37 1.34
N PHE A 346 29.55 7.20 1.02
CA PHE A 346 28.71 6.18 1.65
C PHE A 346 27.63 5.66 0.71
N ASN A 347 27.16 4.44 0.96
CA ASN A 347 25.91 3.94 0.40
C ASN A 347 24.79 4.05 1.45
N VAL A 348 23.54 3.83 1.04
CA VAL A 348 22.43 3.57 1.95
C VAL A 348 21.82 2.26 1.52
N ALA A 349 21.80 1.29 2.43
CA ALA A 349 21.47 -0.09 2.07
C ALA A 349 20.70 -0.79 3.18
N TYR A 350 19.79 -1.66 2.76
CA TYR A 350 19.43 -2.79 3.59
C TYR A 350 20.55 -3.82 3.57
N ASP A 351 20.85 -4.43 4.71
CA ASP A 351 21.64 -5.64 4.84
C ASP A 351 20.78 -6.74 5.48
N ILE A 352 20.65 -7.87 4.80
CA ILE A 352 19.67 -8.91 5.12
C ILE A 352 20.41 -10.25 5.19
N TRP A 353 20.45 -10.81 6.39
CA TRP A 353 21.22 -12.01 6.66
C TRP A 353 20.37 -13.27 6.56
N PHE A 354 20.86 -14.24 5.78
CA PHE A 354 20.35 -15.60 5.70
C PHE A 354 21.39 -16.59 6.22
N ALA A 355 20.92 -17.63 6.90
CA ALA A 355 21.78 -18.66 7.47
C ALA A 355 21.26 -20.08 7.21
N ASN A 356 22.14 -21.07 7.32
CA ASN A 356 21.77 -22.49 7.20
C ASN A 356 21.00 -23.04 8.40
N SER A 357 20.88 -22.26 9.48
CA SER A 357 20.24 -22.66 10.72
C SER A 357 19.65 -21.45 11.45
N PRO A 358 18.52 -21.63 12.17
CA PRO A 358 17.89 -20.56 12.93
C PRO A 358 18.76 -20.06 14.10
N THR A 359 19.74 -20.85 14.56
CA THR A 359 20.53 -20.54 15.77
C THR A 359 22.03 -20.49 15.54
N ALA A 360 22.52 -20.87 14.36
CA ALA A 360 23.95 -20.81 14.07
C ALA A 360 24.45 -19.35 14.02
N THR A 361 25.70 -19.14 14.43
CA THR A 361 26.33 -17.83 14.59
C THR A 361 27.73 -17.82 13.99
N GLY A 362 28.23 -16.64 13.63
CA GLY A 362 29.51 -16.42 12.98
C GLY A 362 29.44 -16.53 11.45
N THR A 363 30.50 -16.09 10.77
CA THR A 363 30.57 -16.00 9.31
C THR A 363 30.27 -17.32 8.60
N SER A 364 30.68 -18.46 9.18
CA SER A 364 30.43 -19.78 8.60
C SER A 364 28.95 -20.22 8.64
N ALA A 365 28.10 -19.52 9.39
CA ALA A 365 26.67 -19.78 9.43
C ALA A 365 25.92 -19.09 8.28
N VAL A 366 26.48 -18.01 7.74
CA VAL A 366 25.88 -17.22 6.66
C VAL A 366 25.85 -18.04 5.38
N THR A 367 24.68 -18.11 4.77
CA THR A 367 24.48 -18.72 3.45
C THR A 367 24.33 -17.67 2.38
N THR A 368 23.58 -16.60 2.68
CA THR A 368 23.40 -15.45 1.80
C THR A 368 23.40 -14.18 2.64
N GLU A 369 24.22 -13.22 2.21
CA GLU A 369 24.14 -11.81 2.60
C GLU A 369 23.48 -11.08 1.44
N LEU A 370 22.28 -10.56 1.67
CA LEU A 370 21.51 -9.84 0.66
C LEU A 370 21.50 -8.36 1.00
N MET A 371 22.28 -7.59 0.25
CA MET A 371 22.26 -6.13 0.33
C MET A 371 21.34 -5.53 -0.73
N ILE A 372 20.57 -4.49 -0.37
CA ILE A 372 19.77 -3.71 -1.30
C ILE A 372 20.16 -2.24 -1.16
N TRP A 373 20.97 -1.75 -2.10
CA TRP A 373 21.52 -0.39 -2.08
C TRP A 373 20.53 0.58 -2.73
N LEU A 374 19.95 1.46 -1.91
CA LEU A 374 19.02 2.52 -2.30
C LEU A 374 19.73 3.79 -2.76
N HIS A 375 20.95 3.97 -2.27
CA HIS A 375 21.93 4.96 -2.71
C HIS A 375 23.26 4.23 -2.87
N LYS A 376 23.91 4.35 -4.03
CA LYS A 376 25.13 3.60 -4.35
C LYS A 376 26.40 4.18 -3.72
N GLY A 377 26.47 5.51 -3.64
CA GLY A 377 27.73 6.20 -3.39
C GLY A 377 28.72 6.13 -4.56
N GLY A 378 29.98 6.45 -4.29
CA GLY A 378 31.08 6.55 -5.26
C GLY A 378 31.94 5.29 -5.38
N PHE A 379 31.46 4.16 -4.88
CA PHE A 379 32.15 2.87 -4.90
C PHE A 379 31.26 1.75 -5.44
N GLU A 380 31.88 0.63 -5.79
CA GLU A 380 31.22 -0.52 -6.38
C GLU A 380 30.96 -1.61 -5.32
N PRO A 381 29.85 -2.36 -5.44
CA PRO A 381 29.61 -3.52 -4.58
C PRO A 381 30.65 -4.62 -4.85
N GLY A 382 30.76 -5.57 -3.92
CA GLY A 382 31.54 -6.78 -4.14
C GLY A 382 30.99 -7.66 -5.27
N GLY A 383 31.86 -8.44 -5.90
CA GLY A 383 31.47 -9.45 -6.90
C GLY A 383 31.29 -8.93 -8.33
N THR A 384 30.56 -9.69 -9.15
CA THR A 384 30.33 -9.37 -10.57
C THR A 384 28.85 -9.21 -10.85
N ALA A 385 28.47 -8.37 -11.81
CA ALA A 385 27.09 -8.27 -12.27
C ALA A 385 26.62 -9.59 -12.90
N VAL A 386 25.52 -10.15 -12.40
CA VAL A 386 24.95 -11.44 -12.81
C VAL A 386 23.51 -11.34 -13.33
N GLY A 387 22.86 -10.18 -13.18
CA GLY A 387 21.50 -9.97 -13.69
C GLY A 387 20.93 -8.61 -13.32
N THR A 388 19.63 -8.44 -13.56
CA THR A 388 18.87 -7.27 -13.14
C THR A 388 17.57 -7.70 -12.45
N TYR A 389 17.03 -6.78 -11.64
CA TYR A 389 15.75 -6.90 -10.98
C TYR A 389 14.88 -5.69 -11.32
N THR A 390 13.59 -5.89 -11.52
CA THR A 390 12.63 -4.81 -11.76
C THR A 390 11.27 -5.19 -11.19
N ASN A 391 10.69 -4.30 -10.40
CA ASN A 391 9.32 -4.41 -9.88
C ASN A 391 8.70 -3.01 -9.80
N GLY A 392 7.68 -2.77 -10.60
CA GLY A 392 7.15 -1.42 -10.82
C GLY A 392 8.24 -0.48 -11.33
N ASP A 393 8.41 0.65 -10.65
CA ASP A 393 9.42 1.67 -10.99
C ASP A 393 10.81 1.36 -10.42
N PHE A 394 10.92 0.42 -9.47
CA PHE A 394 12.20 0.05 -8.87
C PHE A 394 12.98 -0.88 -9.80
N SER A 395 14.18 -0.48 -10.17
CA SER A 395 15.11 -1.27 -10.97
C SER A 395 16.51 -1.28 -10.34
N ALA A 396 17.17 -2.43 -10.43
CA ALA A 396 18.49 -2.64 -9.86
C ALA A 396 19.32 -3.64 -10.67
N THR A 397 20.64 -3.46 -10.63
CA THR A 397 21.62 -4.45 -11.11
C THR A 397 22.01 -5.39 -9.98
N ILE A 398 22.00 -6.70 -10.24
CA ILE A 398 22.35 -7.75 -9.27
C ILE A 398 23.82 -8.11 -9.41
N TYR A 399 24.57 -7.97 -8.32
CA TYR A 399 25.96 -8.40 -8.18
C TYR A 399 26.05 -9.58 -7.23
N HIS A 400 26.95 -10.51 -7.49
CA HIS A 400 27.09 -11.72 -6.66
C HIS A 400 28.53 -12.23 -6.62
N THR A 401 28.97 -12.69 -5.44
CA THR A 401 30.19 -13.48 -5.23
C THR A 401 30.12 -14.26 -3.91
N GLY A 402 30.36 -15.58 -3.96
CA GLY A 402 30.31 -16.40 -2.74
C GLY A 402 28.93 -16.34 -2.08
N THR A 403 28.88 -15.90 -0.81
CA THR A 403 27.62 -15.68 -0.07
C THR A 403 27.07 -14.26 -0.24
N TYR A 404 27.86 -13.32 -0.77
CA TYR A 404 27.49 -11.92 -0.91
C TYR A 404 26.68 -11.68 -2.18
N THR A 405 25.54 -11.01 -2.04
CA THR A 405 24.67 -10.58 -3.13
C THR A 405 24.23 -9.15 -2.89
N ALA A 406 24.39 -8.27 -3.88
CA ALA A 406 23.92 -6.89 -3.80
C ALA A 406 22.99 -6.55 -4.96
N LEU A 407 21.83 -5.98 -4.66
CA LEU A 407 20.99 -5.28 -5.61
C LEU A 407 21.30 -3.80 -5.52
N VAL A 408 21.96 -3.26 -6.55
CA VAL A 408 22.31 -1.84 -6.61
C VAL A 408 21.29 -1.13 -7.47
N ALA A 409 20.49 -0.25 -6.85
CA ALA A 409 19.46 0.50 -7.55
C ALA A 409 20.08 1.40 -8.64
N ASP A 410 19.39 1.52 -9.78
CA ASP A 410 19.91 2.27 -10.94
C ASP A 410 19.83 3.81 -10.74
N LYS A 411 19.13 4.26 -9.69
CA LYS A 411 18.98 5.68 -9.28
C LYS A 411 18.76 5.77 -7.77
N GLU A 412 18.83 6.98 -7.20
CA GLU A 412 18.54 7.21 -5.78
C GLU A 412 17.07 6.94 -5.43
N TRP A 413 16.84 6.21 -4.33
CA TRP A 413 15.51 5.95 -3.76
C TRP A 413 15.46 6.34 -2.27
N THR A 414 14.87 7.49 -1.98
CA THR A 414 14.74 7.98 -0.59
C THR A 414 13.43 7.57 0.07
N LYS A 415 12.43 7.14 -0.69
CA LYS A 415 11.11 6.75 -0.17
C LYS A 415 10.46 5.74 -1.09
N GLY A 416 9.82 4.74 -0.53
CA GLY A 416 9.08 3.75 -1.30
C GLY A 416 8.78 2.48 -0.52
N SER A 417 8.44 1.42 -1.28
CA SER A 417 8.22 0.07 -0.78
C SER A 417 9.06 -0.90 -1.58
N ILE A 418 9.68 -1.88 -0.93
CA ILE A 418 10.44 -2.97 -1.58
C ILE A 418 9.83 -4.30 -1.19
N ASP A 419 9.53 -5.14 -2.19
CA ASP A 419 9.10 -6.52 -2.00
C ASP A 419 10.32 -7.46 -1.96
N ILE A 420 10.81 -7.70 -0.74
CA ILE A 420 11.96 -8.58 -0.50
C ILE A 420 11.59 -10.04 -0.82
N ALA A 421 10.33 -10.46 -0.63
CA ALA A 421 9.94 -11.83 -0.96
C ALA A 421 10.03 -12.10 -2.47
N ASP A 422 9.66 -11.11 -3.30
CA ASP A 422 9.84 -11.20 -4.76
C ASP A 422 11.32 -11.19 -5.17
N ILE A 423 12.17 -10.40 -4.50
CA ILE A 423 13.64 -10.44 -4.69
C ILE A 423 14.18 -11.83 -4.32
N VAL A 424 13.79 -12.40 -3.18
CA VAL A 424 14.19 -13.75 -2.77
C VAL A 424 13.75 -14.79 -3.80
N SER A 425 12.51 -14.69 -4.31
CA SER A 425 12.03 -15.54 -5.39
C SER A 425 12.92 -15.45 -6.63
N LYS A 426 13.27 -14.23 -7.05
CA LYS A 426 14.19 -13.99 -8.17
C LYS A 426 15.55 -14.66 -7.93
N LEU A 427 16.16 -14.45 -6.77
CA LEU A 427 17.48 -15.02 -6.42
C LEU A 427 17.46 -16.55 -6.37
N LYS A 428 16.36 -17.16 -5.94
CA LYS A 428 16.15 -18.61 -6.02
C LYS A 428 16.14 -19.11 -7.46
N THR A 429 15.46 -18.42 -8.39
CA THR A 429 15.48 -18.80 -9.82
C THR A 429 16.87 -18.71 -10.43
N MET A 430 17.75 -17.88 -9.87
CA MET A 430 19.15 -17.74 -10.29
C MET A 430 20.08 -18.76 -9.62
N GLY A 431 19.56 -19.58 -8.69
CA GLY A 431 20.36 -20.55 -7.92
C GLY A 431 21.28 -19.90 -6.88
N ILE A 432 21.06 -18.63 -6.54
CA ILE A 432 21.84 -17.91 -5.51
C ILE A 432 21.34 -18.27 -4.11
N MET A 433 20.04 -18.51 -3.97
CA MET A 433 19.38 -18.85 -2.70
C MET A 433 18.58 -20.15 -2.79
N SER A 434 18.29 -20.74 -1.63
CA SER A 434 17.53 -21.97 -1.47
C SER A 434 16.41 -21.86 -0.42
N ASP A 435 15.41 -22.73 -0.54
CA ASP A 435 14.26 -22.79 0.39
C ASP A 435 14.63 -23.19 1.82
N SER A 436 15.76 -23.84 2.01
CA SER A 436 16.20 -24.33 3.31
C SER A 436 16.84 -23.26 4.20
N GLU A 437 17.22 -22.11 3.63
CA GLU A 437 17.86 -21.02 4.35
C GLU A 437 16.89 -20.35 5.32
N TYR A 438 17.42 -19.67 6.33
CA TYR A 438 16.66 -18.94 7.33
C TYR A 438 16.98 -17.46 7.24
N LEU A 439 15.98 -16.61 6.99
CA LEU A 439 16.05 -15.17 7.18
C LEU A 439 16.24 -14.86 8.67
N ARG A 440 17.29 -14.12 9.03
CA ARG A 440 17.75 -13.90 10.40
C ARG A 440 17.53 -12.48 10.90
N SER A 441 17.83 -11.50 10.07
CA SER A 441 17.66 -10.08 10.39
C SER A 441 17.46 -9.26 9.12
N ILE A 442 16.83 -8.10 9.30
CA ILE A 442 16.76 -7.03 8.33
C ILE A 442 17.36 -5.81 9.01
N GLU A 443 18.37 -5.24 8.36
CA GLU A 443 19.22 -4.18 8.89
C GLU A 443 19.17 -3.03 7.89
N LEU A 444 18.99 -1.80 8.37
CA LEU A 444 18.94 -0.60 7.52
C LEU A 444 19.93 0.42 8.04
N GLY A 445 20.89 0.78 7.19
CA GLY A 445 21.99 1.65 7.55
C GLY A 445 22.71 2.24 6.35
N ALA A 446 23.89 2.78 6.61
CA ALA A 446 24.77 3.34 5.59
C ALA A 446 26.17 2.77 5.71
N GLU A 447 26.70 2.10 4.68
CA GLU A 447 28.11 1.71 4.67
C GLU A 447 28.95 2.95 4.38
N VAL A 448 29.78 3.34 5.34
CA VAL A 448 30.60 4.54 5.28
C VAL A 448 32.02 4.16 4.89
N ALA A 449 32.46 4.63 3.72
CA ALA A 449 33.84 4.52 3.24
C ALA A 449 34.65 5.79 3.55
N SER A 450 34.03 6.97 3.48
CA SER A 450 34.74 8.24 3.68
C SER A 450 33.81 9.42 3.96
N GLY A 451 34.42 10.53 4.40
CA GLY A 451 33.75 11.82 4.49
C GLY A 451 32.73 11.95 5.63
N THR A 452 32.01 13.06 5.63
CA THR A 452 30.99 13.36 6.64
C THR A 452 29.60 13.11 6.06
N GLY A 453 28.71 12.52 6.85
CA GLY A 453 27.35 12.23 6.44
C GLY A 453 26.38 12.14 7.60
N SER A 454 25.10 12.22 7.23
CA SER A 454 23.98 12.05 8.15
C SER A 454 22.86 11.33 7.41
N MET A 455 22.24 10.36 8.08
CA MET A 455 21.07 9.64 7.59
C MET A 455 20.01 9.60 8.69
N THR A 456 18.78 9.94 8.31
CA THR A 456 17.59 9.85 9.16
C THR A 456 16.60 8.87 8.54
N ILE A 457 16.11 7.95 9.37
CA ILE A 457 14.96 7.09 9.09
C ILE A 457 13.71 7.83 9.57
N ASN A 458 12.95 8.43 8.66
CA ASN A 458 11.72 9.18 8.98
C ASN A 458 10.53 8.25 9.21
N GLY A 459 10.57 7.07 8.60
CA GLY A 459 9.59 5.99 8.75
C GLY A 459 10.17 4.70 8.20
N LEU A 460 10.00 3.61 8.95
CA LEU A 460 10.27 2.25 8.49
C LEU A 460 9.19 1.32 9.03
N GLN A 461 8.63 0.50 8.15
CA GLN A 461 7.66 -0.55 8.47
C GLN A 461 8.02 -1.82 7.73
N ILE A 462 8.10 -2.95 8.44
CA ILE A 462 8.32 -4.28 7.87
C ILE A 462 7.00 -5.05 7.95
N ASN A 463 6.51 -5.52 6.83
CA ASN A 463 5.31 -6.37 6.76
C ASN A 463 5.73 -7.76 6.30
N VAL A 464 5.56 -8.77 7.15
CA VAL A 464 5.99 -10.14 6.87
C VAL A 464 4.84 -11.12 7.06
N GLU A 465 4.71 -12.06 6.13
CA GLU A 465 3.79 -13.18 6.23
C GLU A 465 4.55 -14.49 6.10
N THR A 466 4.32 -15.38 7.05
CA THR A 466 4.97 -16.70 7.10
C THR A 466 3.95 -17.81 7.19
N LYS A 467 4.23 -18.97 6.61
CA LYS A 467 3.43 -20.18 6.74
C LYS A 467 4.02 -21.12 7.77
N ASP A 468 3.19 -21.68 8.64
CA ASP A 468 3.59 -22.76 9.53
C ASP A 468 3.65 -24.12 8.78
N ALA A 469 4.03 -25.19 9.50
CA ALA A 469 4.13 -26.54 8.95
C ALA A 469 2.79 -27.09 8.41
N ASN A 470 1.65 -26.50 8.81
CA ASN A 470 0.31 -26.87 8.35
C ASN A 470 -0.17 -25.97 7.20
N GLY A 471 0.67 -25.02 6.75
CA GLY A 471 0.35 -24.06 5.68
C GLY A 471 -0.45 -22.85 6.15
N VAL A 472 -0.62 -22.66 7.46
CA VAL A 472 -1.36 -21.53 8.05
C VAL A 472 -0.50 -20.28 8.03
N SER A 473 -1.05 -19.17 7.52
CA SER A 473 -0.32 -17.92 7.38
C SER A 473 -0.39 -17.08 8.66
N LYS A 474 0.73 -16.50 9.05
CA LYS A 474 0.90 -15.57 10.17
C LYS A 474 1.45 -14.27 9.60
N ALA A 475 0.63 -13.21 9.62
CA ALA A 475 1.02 -11.89 9.16
C ALA A 475 1.38 -10.99 10.35
N MET A 476 2.57 -10.41 10.30
CA MET A 476 3.09 -9.47 11.29
C MET A 476 3.42 -8.15 10.59
N SER A 477 3.12 -7.04 11.25
CA SER A 477 3.62 -5.72 10.90
C SER A 477 4.53 -5.24 12.02
N ILE A 478 5.67 -4.69 11.66
CA ILE A 478 6.70 -4.23 12.58
C ILE A 478 6.97 -2.77 12.28
N ASP A 479 6.71 -1.91 13.25
CA ASP A 479 7.11 -0.51 13.27
C ASP A 479 7.95 -0.22 14.53
N GLY A 480 8.34 1.02 14.79
CA GLY A 480 9.20 1.35 15.92
C GLY A 480 8.60 1.12 17.30
N THR A 481 7.29 0.84 17.39
CA THR A 481 6.62 0.42 18.63
C THR A 481 6.68 -1.10 18.84
N GLY A 482 7.09 -1.84 17.82
CA GLY A 482 7.38 -3.27 17.87
C GLY A 482 6.56 -4.08 16.86
N ALA A 483 6.61 -5.40 17.01
CA ALA A 483 5.87 -6.30 16.12
C ALA A 483 4.43 -6.52 16.61
N THR A 484 3.48 -6.22 15.74
CA THR A 484 2.06 -6.44 15.94
C THR A 484 1.54 -7.52 15.00
N LEU A 485 0.76 -8.45 15.53
CA LEU A 485 0.06 -9.45 14.72
C LEU A 485 -1.05 -8.76 13.93
N THR A 486 -0.90 -8.66 12.62
CA THR A 486 -1.90 -8.01 11.75
C THR A 486 -2.94 -8.98 11.20
N GLN A 487 -2.67 -10.29 11.32
CA GLN A 487 -3.69 -11.33 11.20
C GLN A 487 -3.41 -12.45 12.22
N PRO A 488 -4.40 -12.87 13.04
CA PRO A 488 -4.25 -14.07 13.87
C PRO A 488 -3.84 -15.29 13.06
N SER A 489 -3.10 -16.20 13.66
CA SER A 489 -2.70 -17.50 13.09
C SER A 489 -3.89 -18.46 12.82
N ASP A 490 -5.08 -17.94 12.54
CA ASP A 490 -6.28 -18.69 12.15
C ASP A 490 -7.17 -17.92 11.16
N ALA A 491 -6.68 -16.83 10.56
CA ALA A 491 -7.42 -16.13 9.51
C ALA A 491 -7.23 -16.87 8.16
N VAL A 492 -8.20 -17.72 7.84
CA VAL A 492 -8.39 -18.24 6.47
C VAL A 492 -8.47 -17.06 5.49
N LYS A 493 -7.89 -17.26 4.30
CA LYS A 493 -7.94 -16.40 3.10
C LYS A 493 -9.11 -15.42 3.09
N PRO A 494 -8.94 -14.16 2.63
CA PRO A 494 -10.08 -13.30 2.34
C PRO A 494 -11.02 -14.06 1.40
N VAL A 495 -12.15 -14.50 1.95
CA VAL A 495 -13.27 -14.97 1.15
C VAL A 495 -13.77 -13.72 0.47
N PRO A 496 -13.82 -13.68 -0.89
CA PRO A 496 -14.43 -12.58 -1.60
C PRO A 496 -15.79 -12.28 -0.98
N PRO A 497 -16.21 -11.00 -0.86
CA PRO A 497 -17.54 -10.69 -0.37
C PRO A 497 -18.56 -11.56 -1.10
N ILE A 498 -19.38 -12.28 -0.34
CA ILE A 498 -20.40 -13.15 -0.91
C ILE A 498 -21.59 -12.26 -1.20
N ASP A 499 -21.99 -12.19 -2.47
CA ASP A 499 -23.23 -11.52 -2.84
C ASP A 499 -24.41 -12.17 -2.08
N LEU A 500 -25.12 -11.36 -1.31
CA LEU A 500 -26.43 -11.72 -0.79
C LEU A 500 -27.38 -11.73 -1.97
N LEU A 501 -27.99 -12.87 -2.27
CA LEU A 501 -29.00 -12.97 -3.32
C LEU A 501 -30.38 -13.05 -2.69
N ASP A 502 -31.37 -12.38 -3.27
CA ASP A 502 -32.78 -12.64 -2.94
C ASP A 502 -33.31 -13.92 -3.60
N THR A 503 -34.58 -14.24 -3.38
CA THR A 503 -35.24 -15.44 -3.94
C THR A 503 -35.34 -15.41 -5.47
N SER A 504 -35.30 -14.22 -6.07
CA SER A 504 -35.14 -14.00 -7.49
C SER A 504 -33.67 -14.01 -7.92
N GLY A 505 -32.71 -14.37 -7.07
CA GLY A 505 -31.27 -14.45 -7.37
C GLY A 505 -30.59 -13.11 -7.68
N ARG A 506 -31.18 -11.98 -7.26
CA ARG A 506 -30.63 -10.63 -7.41
C ARG A 506 -29.72 -10.28 -6.22
N VAL A 507 -28.57 -9.66 -6.50
CA VAL A 507 -27.65 -9.18 -5.45
C VAL A 507 -28.32 -8.05 -4.66
N ILE A 508 -28.65 -8.30 -3.40
CA ILE A 508 -29.26 -7.36 -2.45
C ILE A 508 -28.25 -6.77 -1.46
N GLY A 509 -26.99 -7.20 -1.54
CA GLY A 509 -25.93 -6.74 -0.66
C GLY A 509 -24.72 -7.65 -0.74
N THR A 510 -23.73 -7.42 0.12
CA THR A 510 -22.56 -8.27 0.24
C THR A 510 -22.37 -8.70 1.69
N GLN A 511 -21.90 -9.93 1.89
CA GLN A 511 -21.47 -10.43 3.19
C GLN A 511 -19.95 -10.45 3.22
N LYS A 512 -19.37 -9.90 4.27
CA LYS A 512 -17.94 -9.93 4.53
C LYS A 512 -17.69 -10.66 5.83
N ILE A 513 -16.85 -11.68 5.78
CA ILE A 513 -16.34 -12.32 6.98
C ILE A 513 -15.30 -11.37 7.59
N GLU A 514 -15.67 -10.68 8.68
CA GLU A 514 -14.79 -9.73 9.38
C GLU A 514 -13.85 -10.45 10.36
N LEU A 515 -14.30 -11.58 10.89
CA LEU A 515 -13.52 -12.43 11.79
C LEU A 515 -13.95 -13.88 11.58
N SER A 516 -13.01 -14.81 11.52
CA SER A 516 -13.31 -16.23 11.64
C SER A 516 -12.18 -16.90 12.40
N THR A 517 -12.51 -17.48 13.55
CA THR A 517 -11.64 -18.29 14.41
C THR A 517 -12.31 -19.66 14.62
N THR A 518 -11.62 -20.60 15.27
CA THR A 518 -12.20 -21.93 15.59
C THR A 518 -13.51 -21.86 16.36
N ASP A 519 -13.67 -20.82 17.20
CA ASP A 519 -14.80 -20.70 18.13
C ASP A 519 -15.70 -19.50 17.84
N LYS A 520 -15.35 -18.63 16.88
CA LYS A 520 -16.14 -17.45 16.56
C LYS A 520 -16.00 -17.00 15.11
N THR A 521 -17.12 -16.77 14.44
CA THR A 521 -17.18 -16.12 13.13
C THR A 521 -18.05 -14.87 13.23
N ILE A 522 -17.62 -13.77 12.61
CA ILE A 522 -18.39 -12.53 12.45
C ILE A 522 -18.54 -12.30 10.95
N VAL A 523 -19.78 -12.26 10.49
CA VAL A 523 -20.14 -11.97 9.11
C VAL A 523 -20.90 -10.65 9.11
N SER A 524 -20.26 -9.58 8.66
CA SER A 524 -20.94 -8.30 8.45
C SER A 524 -21.65 -8.29 7.10
N LYS A 525 -22.85 -7.73 7.08
CA LYS A 525 -23.68 -7.55 5.90
C LYS A 525 -23.66 -6.08 5.51
N TYR A 526 -23.56 -5.86 4.22
CA TYR A 526 -23.56 -4.53 3.62
C TYR A 526 -24.61 -4.50 2.51
N ASP A 527 -25.25 -3.37 2.30
CA ASP A 527 -26.12 -3.15 1.14
C ASP A 527 -25.31 -3.00 -0.15
N ILE A 528 -26.01 -2.79 -1.27
CA ILE A 528 -25.42 -2.59 -2.60
C ILE A 528 -24.63 -1.27 -2.68
N GLY A 529 -24.93 -0.30 -1.80
CA GLY A 529 -24.21 0.96 -1.65
C GLY A 529 -22.96 0.88 -0.77
N GLY A 530 -22.70 -0.30 -0.16
CA GLY A 530 -21.57 -0.52 0.75
C GLY A 530 -21.82 -0.07 2.19
N ASN A 531 -23.06 0.28 2.58
CA ASN A 531 -23.38 0.63 3.96
C ASN A 531 -23.63 -0.62 4.79
N PHE A 532 -23.19 -0.61 6.05
CA PHE A 532 -23.41 -1.70 7.00
C PHE A 532 -24.89 -1.87 7.33
N THR A 533 -25.44 -3.06 7.10
CA THR A 533 -26.86 -3.39 7.34
C THR A 533 -27.07 -4.30 8.55
N GLY A 534 -26.01 -4.89 9.08
CA GLY A 534 -26.05 -5.75 10.26
C GLY A 534 -24.92 -6.76 10.26
N SER A 535 -24.86 -7.63 11.26
CA SER A 535 -23.84 -8.67 11.32
C SER A 535 -24.35 -9.93 12.00
N ASP A 536 -23.90 -11.08 11.53
CA ASP A 536 -24.11 -12.36 12.20
C ASP A 536 -22.84 -12.72 12.97
N VAL A 537 -22.98 -13.04 14.26
CA VAL A 537 -21.91 -13.53 15.11
C VAL A 537 -22.20 -14.98 15.46
N THR A 538 -21.44 -15.90 14.88
CA THR A 538 -21.47 -17.30 15.22
C THR A 538 -20.45 -17.58 16.32
N THR A 539 -20.83 -18.15 17.45
CA THR A 539 -19.91 -18.65 18.48
C THR A 539 -20.11 -20.14 18.70
N LYS A 540 -19.01 -20.83 19.00
CA LYS A 540 -19.03 -22.21 19.47
C LYS A 540 -19.00 -22.20 20.98
N GLU A 541 -20.09 -22.63 21.59
CA GLU A 541 -20.24 -22.78 23.03
C GLU A 541 -20.08 -24.25 23.42
N LYS A 542 -19.87 -24.53 24.71
CA LYS A 542 -19.69 -25.89 25.20
C LYS A 542 -20.98 -26.72 25.01
N GLY A 543 -21.03 -27.48 23.91
CA GLY A 543 -22.13 -28.38 23.57
C GLY A 543 -23.17 -27.84 22.57
N TYR A 544 -22.99 -26.63 22.05
CA TYR A 544 -23.87 -26.04 21.02
C TYR A 544 -23.18 -24.93 20.23
N GLY A 545 -23.63 -24.69 19.00
CA GLY A 545 -23.32 -23.47 18.26
C GLY A 545 -24.39 -22.41 18.53
N LEU A 546 -24.00 -21.14 18.54
CA LEU A 546 -24.90 -20.01 18.69
C LEU A 546 -24.65 -19.04 17.53
N VAL A 547 -25.69 -18.63 16.84
CA VAL A 547 -25.64 -17.56 15.83
C VAL A 547 -26.45 -16.39 16.38
N GLN A 548 -25.87 -15.20 16.42
CA GLN A 548 -26.52 -13.99 16.89
C GLN A 548 -26.60 -12.99 15.76
N HIS A 549 -27.80 -12.50 15.46
CA HIS A 549 -28.03 -11.55 14.39
C HIS A 549 -28.15 -10.16 14.99
N PHE A 550 -27.25 -9.26 14.61
CA PHE A 550 -27.24 -7.87 15.02
C PHE A 550 -27.73 -6.99 13.87
N ASP A 551 -28.57 -6.02 14.21
CA ASP A 551 -28.98 -4.99 13.28
C ASP A 551 -27.84 -3.98 13.01
N ARG A 552 -28.06 -3.07 12.07
CA ARG A 552 -27.13 -1.98 11.72
C ARG A 552 -26.78 -1.02 12.85
N THR A 553 -27.53 -1.03 13.97
CA THR A 553 -27.22 -0.25 15.19
C THR A 553 -26.40 -1.05 16.19
N TYR A 554 -25.98 -2.26 15.82
CA TYR A 554 -25.28 -3.24 16.65
C TYR A 554 -26.13 -3.76 17.83
N LYS A 555 -27.47 -3.67 17.73
CA LYS A 555 -28.38 -4.31 18.70
C LYS A 555 -28.74 -5.71 18.26
N LEU A 556 -28.90 -6.63 19.21
CA LEU A 556 -29.31 -8.00 18.95
C LEU A 556 -30.76 -8.02 18.46
N ALA A 557 -30.97 -8.48 17.23
CA ALA A 557 -32.27 -8.58 16.58
C ALA A 557 -32.90 -9.98 16.78
N SER A 558 -32.08 -11.03 16.69
CA SER A 558 -32.49 -12.43 16.88
C SER A 558 -31.28 -13.33 17.15
N ALA A 559 -31.53 -14.58 17.55
CA ALA A 559 -30.46 -15.56 17.71
C ALA A 559 -30.95 -16.99 17.39
N GLU A 560 -30.02 -17.84 16.95
CA GLU A 560 -30.24 -19.25 16.67
C GLU A 560 -29.30 -20.11 17.52
N LYS A 561 -29.84 -21.11 18.22
CA LYS A 561 -29.05 -22.08 18.98
C LYS A 561 -29.09 -23.43 18.28
N ILE A 562 -27.93 -23.91 17.83
CA ILE A 562 -27.77 -25.15 17.06
C ILE A 562 -27.11 -26.21 17.97
N MET A 563 -27.75 -27.36 18.14
CA MET A 563 -27.31 -28.43 19.03
C MET A 563 -27.23 -29.76 18.28
N LEU A 564 -26.16 -30.52 18.54
CA LEU A 564 -26.09 -31.93 18.16
C LEU A 564 -26.58 -32.78 19.33
N ASN A 565 -27.68 -33.48 19.14
CA ASN A 565 -28.28 -34.34 20.15
C ASN A 565 -27.53 -35.68 20.22
N ALA A 566 -27.65 -36.38 21.36
CA ALA A 566 -27.04 -37.68 21.57
C ALA A 566 -27.57 -38.78 20.61
N ASP A 567 -28.76 -38.58 20.05
CA ASP A 567 -29.36 -39.45 19.03
C ASP A 567 -28.81 -39.19 17.61
N GLY A 568 -27.85 -38.27 17.45
CA GLY A 568 -27.26 -37.88 16.17
C GLY A 568 -28.08 -36.85 15.38
N SER A 569 -29.26 -36.45 15.87
CA SER A 569 -30.06 -35.40 15.24
C SER A 569 -29.50 -34.01 15.53
N THR A 570 -29.73 -33.07 14.61
CA THR A 570 -29.40 -31.65 14.82
C THR A 570 -30.67 -30.88 15.16
N GLN A 571 -30.63 -30.03 16.18
CA GLN A 571 -31.75 -29.19 16.60
C GLN A 571 -31.36 -27.71 16.52
N THR A 572 -32.21 -26.88 15.93
CA THR A 572 -32.04 -25.42 15.90
C THR A 572 -33.21 -24.75 16.61
N ILE A 573 -32.94 -23.85 17.56
CA ILE A 573 -33.94 -23.05 18.28
C ILE A 573 -33.78 -21.59 17.90
N PHE A 574 -34.88 -20.93 17.52
CA PHE A 574 -34.89 -19.54 17.08
C PHE A 574 -35.45 -18.64 18.19
N TYR A 575 -34.72 -17.57 18.52
CA TYR A 575 -35.05 -16.57 19.53
C TYR A 575 -35.19 -15.18 18.90
N ASP A 576 -36.00 -14.30 19.51
CA ASP A 576 -35.93 -12.86 19.23
C ASP A 576 -34.78 -12.17 19.98
N GLY A 577 -34.61 -10.86 19.75
CA GLY A 577 -33.57 -10.03 20.37
C GLY A 577 -33.64 -9.94 21.91
N ASN A 578 -34.74 -10.39 22.52
CA ASN A 578 -34.92 -10.48 23.97
C ASN A 578 -34.74 -11.91 24.50
N TRP A 579 -34.20 -12.83 23.69
CA TRP A 579 -34.02 -14.24 24.02
C TRP A 579 -35.32 -15.01 24.29
N VAL A 580 -36.44 -14.57 23.71
CA VAL A 580 -37.71 -15.31 23.77
C VAL A 580 -37.80 -16.25 22.57
N MET A 581 -38.02 -17.54 22.82
CA MET A 581 -38.17 -18.56 21.78
C MET A 581 -39.38 -18.28 20.88
N LYS A 582 -39.21 -18.39 19.56
CA LYS A 582 -40.28 -18.25 18.56
C LYS A 582 -40.69 -19.59 17.94
N ASN A 583 -39.72 -20.42 17.58
CA ASN A 583 -39.95 -21.75 17.01
C ASN A 583 -38.64 -22.58 17.08
N ALA A 584 -38.71 -23.84 16.67
CA ALA A 584 -37.54 -24.70 16.56
C ALA A 584 -37.68 -25.73 15.43
N THR A 585 -36.55 -26.27 14.98
CA THR A 585 -36.48 -27.39 14.04
C THR A 585 -35.63 -28.53 14.60
N LYS A 586 -35.99 -29.76 14.23
CA LYS A 586 -35.19 -30.97 14.49
C LYS A 586 -34.98 -31.72 13.18
N VAL A 587 -33.71 -31.89 12.79
CA VAL A 587 -33.31 -32.60 11.57
C VAL A 587 -32.71 -33.95 11.95
N THR A 588 -33.25 -35.02 11.37
CA THR A 588 -32.77 -36.40 11.56
C THR A 588 -32.50 -37.02 10.20
N THR A 589 -31.34 -37.66 10.05
CA THR A 589 -31.00 -38.46 8.86
C THR A 589 -31.01 -39.93 9.24
N ASP A 590 -31.76 -40.74 8.52
CA ASP A 590 -31.79 -42.18 8.75
C ASP A 590 -30.62 -42.92 8.06
N ALA A 591 -30.48 -44.22 8.32
CA ALA A 591 -29.42 -45.05 7.75
C ALA A 591 -29.47 -45.19 6.21
N LYS A 592 -30.57 -44.78 5.58
CA LYS A 592 -30.77 -44.81 4.12
C LYS A 592 -30.54 -43.43 3.47
N GLY A 593 -30.15 -42.42 4.26
CA GLY A 593 -29.94 -41.05 3.78
C GLY A 593 -31.22 -40.23 3.66
N GLN A 594 -32.35 -40.72 4.18
CA GLN A 594 -33.59 -39.94 4.23
C GLN A 594 -33.49 -38.86 5.31
N VAL A 595 -33.77 -37.62 4.93
CA VAL A 595 -33.69 -36.45 5.83
C VAL A 595 -35.09 -36.04 6.24
N THR A 596 -35.37 -36.09 7.54
CA THR A 596 -36.62 -35.60 8.14
C THR A 596 -36.35 -34.29 8.86
N THR A 597 -37.07 -33.23 8.51
CA THR A 597 -37.05 -31.94 9.20
C THR A 597 -38.39 -31.75 9.90
N GLN A 598 -38.40 -31.78 11.23
CA GLN A 598 -39.59 -31.55 12.04
C GLN A 598 -39.63 -30.12 12.57
N TYR A 599 -40.79 -29.47 12.49
CA TYR A 599 -41.02 -28.09 12.91
C TYR A 599 -41.76 -28.05 14.25
N TYR A 600 -41.42 -27.07 15.10
CA TYR A 600 -42.03 -26.85 16.42
C TYR A 600 -42.41 -25.38 16.60
N ASP A 601 -43.51 -25.10 17.29
CA ASP A 601 -43.94 -23.74 17.65
C ASP A 601 -43.19 -23.18 18.89
N ALA A 602 -43.54 -21.96 19.29
CA ALA A 602 -42.96 -21.27 20.46
C ALA A 602 -43.17 -22.01 21.80
N LYS A 603 -44.09 -22.98 21.86
CA LYS A 603 -44.42 -23.78 23.05
C LYS A 603 -43.84 -25.19 22.97
N TRP A 604 -42.92 -25.45 22.05
CA TRP A 604 -42.35 -26.77 21.79
C TRP A 604 -43.36 -27.83 21.32
N MET A 605 -44.48 -27.42 20.71
CA MET A 605 -45.44 -28.36 20.12
C MET A 605 -45.10 -28.58 18.63
N PRO A 606 -45.15 -29.82 18.10
CA PRO A 606 -44.94 -30.08 16.68
C PRO A 606 -45.95 -29.32 15.81
N SER A 607 -45.46 -28.60 14.81
CA SER A 607 -46.27 -27.81 13.86
C SER A 607 -46.33 -28.42 12.46
N GLY A 608 -45.37 -29.28 12.09
CA GLY A 608 -45.34 -30.01 10.81
C GLY A 608 -44.02 -30.76 10.61
N MET A 609 -43.85 -31.38 9.44
CA MET A 609 -42.55 -31.91 9.01
C MET A 609 -42.40 -31.98 7.49
N ASP A 610 -41.15 -31.96 7.03
CA ASP A 610 -40.78 -32.32 5.67
C ASP A 610 -39.86 -33.54 5.66
N ILE A 611 -40.06 -34.39 4.66
CA ILE A 611 -39.24 -35.57 4.43
C ILE A 611 -38.63 -35.49 3.03
N LYS A 612 -37.30 -35.45 2.96
CA LYS A 612 -36.52 -35.45 1.71
C LYS A 612 -35.89 -36.83 1.48
N VAL A 613 -36.07 -37.36 0.28
CA VAL A 613 -35.51 -38.64 -0.16
C VAL A 613 -34.78 -38.42 -1.48
N ASP A 614 -33.49 -38.69 -1.50
CA ASP A 614 -32.74 -38.82 -2.75
C ASP A 614 -33.14 -40.15 -3.42
N GLU A 615 -33.60 -40.08 -4.66
CA GLU A 615 -34.06 -41.25 -5.41
C GLU A 615 -32.90 -41.96 -6.16
N GLY A 616 -31.66 -41.46 -6.06
CA GLY A 616 -30.44 -42.08 -6.58
C GLY A 616 -30.27 -42.01 -8.10
N ASN A 617 -31.17 -41.30 -8.79
CA ASN A 617 -31.23 -41.10 -10.24
C ASN A 617 -31.08 -39.60 -10.62
N GLY A 618 -30.63 -38.77 -9.68
CA GLY A 618 -30.55 -37.32 -9.85
C GLY A 618 -31.86 -36.57 -9.55
N SER A 619 -32.88 -37.24 -9.01
CA SER A 619 -34.09 -36.59 -8.50
C SER A 619 -34.21 -36.67 -6.98
N THR A 620 -34.82 -35.64 -6.38
CA THR A 620 -35.12 -35.56 -4.96
C THR A 620 -36.62 -35.45 -4.75
N MET A 621 -37.17 -36.32 -3.91
CA MET A 621 -38.57 -36.30 -3.52
C MET A 621 -38.73 -35.59 -2.17
N ILE A 622 -39.58 -34.56 -2.13
CA ILE A 622 -39.91 -33.79 -0.92
C ILE A 622 -41.37 -34.07 -0.59
N LYS A 623 -41.65 -34.47 0.66
CA LYS A 623 -43.00 -34.73 1.16
C LYS A 623 -43.29 -33.80 2.32
N HIS A 624 -44.43 -33.11 2.28
CA HIS A 624 -44.85 -32.15 3.28
C HIS A 624 -45.94 -32.76 4.16
N TYR A 625 -45.84 -32.57 5.47
CA TYR A 625 -46.78 -33.10 6.45
C TYR A 625 -47.20 -32.05 7.48
N ASP A 626 -48.44 -32.12 7.93
CA ASP A 626 -48.95 -31.30 9.03
C ASP A 626 -48.50 -31.80 10.41
N ALA A 627 -48.89 -31.08 11.47
CA ALA A 627 -48.62 -31.42 12.87
C ALA A 627 -49.12 -32.83 13.30
N LYS A 628 -50.09 -33.41 12.58
CA LYS A 628 -50.66 -34.75 12.82
C LYS A 628 -50.06 -35.81 11.89
N TRP A 629 -49.02 -35.46 11.14
CA TRP A 629 -48.31 -36.33 10.22
C TRP A 629 -49.19 -36.74 9.02
N ALA A 630 -50.20 -35.94 8.68
CA ALA A 630 -50.96 -36.11 7.46
C ALA A 630 -50.23 -35.42 6.30
N LEU A 631 -50.10 -36.11 5.16
CA LEU A 631 -49.46 -35.57 3.96
C LEU A 631 -50.28 -34.38 3.44
N THR A 632 -49.64 -33.23 3.25
CA THR A 632 -50.25 -32.00 2.73
C THR A 632 -49.87 -31.71 1.27
N GLY A 633 -48.80 -32.34 0.77
CA GLY A 633 -48.37 -32.27 -0.63
C GLY A 633 -47.00 -32.91 -0.82
N ALA A 634 -46.55 -33.01 -2.08
CA ALA A 634 -45.20 -33.47 -2.39
C ALA A 634 -44.66 -32.84 -3.68
N GLU A 635 -43.33 -32.75 -3.78
CA GLU A 635 -42.61 -32.17 -4.92
C GLU A 635 -41.44 -33.06 -5.33
N ARG A 636 -41.28 -33.33 -6.63
CA ARG A 636 -40.08 -33.98 -7.16
C ARG A 636 -39.23 -32.95 -7.89
N VAL A 637 -38.00 -32.75 -7.44
CA VAL A 637 -37.05 -31.85 -8.09
C VAL A 637 -36.06 -32.67 -8.91
N VAL A 638 -35.86 -32.30 -10.17
CA VAL A 638 -34.91 -32.92 -11.11
C VAL A 638 -34.00 -31.85 -11.68
N VAL A 639 -32.69 -32.04 -11.55
CA VAL A 639 -31.68 -31.12 -12.11
C VAL A 639 -30.99 -31.80 -13.29
N SER A 640 -31.01 -31.16 -14.46
CA SER A 640 -30.36 -31.67 -15.68
C SER A 640 -29.70 -30.52 -16.45
N GLY A 641 -28.37 -30.45 -16.37
CA GLY A 641 -27.61 -29.36 -16.98
C GLY A 641 -28.00 -28.00 -16.40
N ASN A 642 -28.48 -27.11 -17.26
CA ASN A 642 -28.92 -25.74 -16.94
C ASN A 642 -30.44 -25.64 -16.64
N ILE A 643 -31.13 -26.78 -16.49
CA ILE A 643 -32.57 -26.83 -16.27
C ILE A 643 -32.87 -27.49 -14.93
N THR A 644 -33.65 -26.82 -14.10
CA THR A 644 -34.28 -27.40 -12.90
C THR A 644 -35.77 -27.58 -13.17
N THR A 645 -36.28 -28.79 -12.95
CA THR A 645 -37.69 -29.13 -13.13
C THR A 645 -38.30 -29.57 -11.80
N THR A 646 -39.35 -28.91 -11.36
CA THR A 646 -40.11 -29.27 -10.15
C THR A 646 -41.47 -29.81 -10.56
N TYR A 647 -41.74 -31.07 -10.22
CA TYR A 647 -43.03 -31.74 -10.43
C TYR A 647 -43.85 -31.66 -9.15
N HIS A 648 -45.07 -31.17 -9.25
CA HIS A 648 -45.97 -30.98 -8.11
C HIS A 648 -46.95 -32.14 -7.97
N PHE A 649 -47.22 -32.57 -6.73
CA PHE A 649 -48.16 -33.63 -6.40
C PHE A 649 -49.09 -33.21 -5.26
N ASP A 650 -50.37 -33.55 -5.39
CA ASP A 650 -51.33 -33.39 -4.30
C ASP A 650 -51.19 -34.48 -3.23
N THR A 651 -52.04 -34.41 -2.20
CA THR A 651 -52.06 -35.36 -1.08
C THR A 651 -52.39 -36.81 -1.48
N SER A 652 -52.88 -37.04 -2.70
CA SER A 652 -53.19 -38.36 -3.26
C SER A 652 -52.11 -38.87 -4.22
N TRP A 653 -50.94 -38.23 -4.26
CA TRP A 653 -49.86 -38.50 -5.22
C TRP A 653 -50.26 -38.24 -6.67
N LYS A 654 -51.33 -37.48 -6.91
CA LYS A 654 -51.71 -37.10 -8.25
C LYS A 654 -50.85 -35.93 -8.67
N TYR A 655 -50.24 -36.07 -9.83
CA TYR A 655 -49.45 -35.03 -10.48
C TYR A 655 -50.33 -33.83 -10.87
N THR A 656 -49.93 -32.63 -10.44
CA THR A 656 -50.72 -31.39 -10.59
C THR A 656 -50.10 -30.35 -11.53
N GLY A 657 -48.78 -30.38 -11.76
CA GLY A 657 -48.11 -29.45 -12.67
C GLY A 657 -46.58 -29.50 -12.62
N ILE A 658 -45.95 -28.63 -13.42
CA ILE A 658 -44.48 -28.47 -13.48
C ILE A 658 -44.12 -27.00 -13.41
N ASP A 659 -43.07 -26.70 -12.66
CA ASP A 659 -42.29 -25.48 -12.87
C ASP A 659 -40.90 -25.81 -13.43
N LYS A 660 -40.44 -25.03 -14.41
CA LYS A 660 -39.07 -25.13 -14.94
C LYS A 660 -38.33 -23.82 -14.78
N LEU A 661 -37.13 -23.90 -14.23
CA LEU A 661 -36.14 -22.84 -14.27
C LEU A 661 -35.07 -23.20 -15.30
N ILE A 662 -34.88 -22.34 -16.30
CA ILE A 662 -33.85 -22.47 -17.34
C ILE A 662 -32.87 -21.32 -17.19
N VAL A 663 -31.58 -21.63 -17.04
CA VAL A 663 -30.50 -20.63 -17.09
C VAL A 663 -29.96 -20.57 -18.52
N ASN A 664 -30.19 -19.45 -19.21
CA ASN A 664 -29.80 -19.27 -20.60
C ASN A 664 -28.30 -18.91 -20.71
N SER A 665 -27.71 -19.11 -21.89
CA SER A 665 -26.28 -18.85 -22.14
C SER A 665 -25.89 -17.37 -22.02
N ASP A 666 -26.85 -16.46 -22.14
CA ASP A 666 -26.65 -15.01 -21.96
C ASP A 666 -26.79 -14.56 -20.50
N GLY A 667 -26.95 -15.50 -19.56
CA GLY A 667 -27.14 -15.24 -18.13
C GLY A 667 -28.59 -14.91 -17.75
N SER A 668 -29.52 -14.78 -18.70
CA SER A 668 -30.94 -14.59 -18.40
C SER A 668 -31.57 -15.88 -17.85
N ARG A 669 -32.68 -15.75 -17.13
CA ARG A 669 -33.41 -16.88 -16.53
C ARG A 669 -34.84 -16.92 -17.04
N THR A 670 -35.30 -18.11 -17.41
CA THR A 670 -36.67 -18.36 -17.86
C THR A 670 -37.39 -19.25 -16.86
N TYR A 671 -38.50 -18.76 -16.30
CA TYR A 671 -39.39 -19.50 -15.40
C TYR A 671 -40.63 -19.91 -16.18
N GLN A 672 -40.85 -21.21 -16.38
CA GLN A 672 -42.01 -21.73 -17.09
C GLN A 672 -42.98 -22.43 -16.13
N HIS A 673 -44.25 -22.09 -16.22
CA HIS A 673 -45.33 -22.75 -15.50
C HIS A 673 -46.12 -23.64 -16.46
N LEU A 674 -46.16 -24.94 -16.21
CA LEU A 674 -46.86 -25.92 -17.04
C LEU A 674 -47.91 -26.67 -16.22
N ASP A 675 -49.02 -27.02 -16.87
CA ASP A 675 -50.06 -27.83 -16.25
C ASP A 675 -49.68 -29.31 -16.12
N ALA A 676 -50.56 -30.12 -15.53
CA ALA A 676 -50.39 -31.57 -15.41
C ALA A 676 -50.28 -32.32 -16.75
N ALA A 677 -50.59 -31.69 -17.89
CA ALA A 677 -50.36 -32.24 -19.23
C ALA A 677 -49.04 -31.77 -19.85
N SER A 678 -48.18 -31.11 -19.06
CA SER A 678 -46.93 -30.47 -19.51
C SER A 678 -47.16 -29.39 -20.57
N LYS A 679 -48.33 -28.75 -20.57
CA LYS A 679 -48.63 -27.64 -21.47
C LYS A 679 -48.31 -26.32 -20.76
N LEU A 680 -47.50 -25.50 -21.41
CA LEU A 680 -47.14 -24.16 -20.96
C LEU A 680 -48.39 -23.30 -20.74
N GLN A 681 -48.50 -22.70 -19.56
CA GLN A 681 -49.56 -21.76 -19.20
C GLN A 681 -49.06 -20.32 -19.29
N SER A 682 -47.86 -20.07 -18.75
CA SER A 682 -47.15 -18.80 -18.79
C SER A 682 -45.64 -19.04 -18.62
N TYR A 683 -44.86 -18.02 -18.96
CA TYR A 683 -43.46 -17.98 -18.57
C TYR A 683 -42.97 -16.55 -18.38
N ASP A 684 -41.98 -16.40 -17.53
CA ASP A 684 -41.31 -15.13 -17.27
C ASP A 684 -39.85 -15.22 -17.71
N VAL A 685 -39.34 -14.14 -18.30
CA VAL A 685 -37.91 -14.00 -18.63
C VAL A 685 -37.32 -12.87 -17.81
N VAL A 686 -36.33 -13.18 -17.00
CA VAL A 686 -35.62 -12.23 -16.14
C VAL A 686 -34.24 -11.97 -16.73
N LYS A 687 -33.94 -10.68 -16.98
CA LYS A 687 -32.65 -10.24 -17.51
C LYS A 687 -32.10 -9.07 -16.71
N LEU A 688 -30.83 -9.17 -16.32
CA LEU A 688 -30.10 -8.08 -15.69
C LEU A 688 -29.21 -7.38 -16.73
N ALA A 689 -29.38 -6.07 -16.90
CA ALA A 689 -28.52 -5.25 -17.75
C ALA A 689 -28.39 -3.83 -17.14
N ASP A 690 -27.17 -3.31 -17.09
CA ASP A 690 -26.86 -1.95 -16.62
C ASP A 690 -27.46 -1.61 -15.23
N GLY A 691 -27.49 -2.59 -14.31
CA GLY A 691 -28.05 -2.42 -12.97
C GLY A 691 -29.59 -2.40 -12.90
N VAL A 692 -30.27 -2.74 -14.01
CA VAL A 692 -31.73 -2.85 -14.08
C VAL A 692 -32.12 -4.30 -14.36
N GLU A 693 -32.92 -4.89 -13.47
CA GLU A 693 -33.54 -6.19 -13.70
C GLU A 693 -34.86 -6.00 -14.44
N THR A 694 -35.01 -6.66 -15.59
CA THR A 694 -36.25 -6.64 -16.37
C THR A 694 -36.88 -8.02 -16.38
N THR A 695 -38.09 -8.13 -15.84
CA THR A 695 -38.94 -9.31 -15.91
C THR A 695 -39.99 -9.09 -16.99
N THR A 696 -39.97 -9.91 -18.03
CA THR A 696 -40.99 -9.88 -19.09
C THR A 696 -41.93 -11.06 -18.91
N HIS A 697 -43.21 -10.78 -18.72
CA HIS A 697 -44.25 -11.78 -18.54
C HIS A 697 -44.84 -12.19 -19.87
N TYR A 698 -44.92 -13.49 -20.13
CA TYR A 698 -45.49 -14.04 -21.34
C TYR A 698 -46.61 -15.02 -21.00
N ASN A 699 -47.67 -14.99 -21.81
CA ASN A 699 -48.66 -16.06 -21.79
C ASN A 699 -48.19 -17.29 -22.60
N SER A 700 -48.98 -18.35 -22.56
CA SER A 700 -48.78 -19.60 -23.32
C SER A 700 -48.63 -19.47 -24.85
N LYS A 701 -48.87 -18.29 -25.44
CA LYS A 701 -48.73 -18.02 -26.89
C LYS A 701 -47.54 -17.10 -27.21
N ASN A 702 -46.61 -16.92 -26.27
CA ASN A 702 -45.46 -16.01 -26.38
C ASN A 702 -45.85 -14.53 -26.56
N ALA A 703 -47.07 -14.14 -26.19
CA ALA A 703 -47.44 -12.73 -26.17
C ALA A 703 -47.12 -12.13 -24.80
N ILE A 704 -46.48 -10.97 -24.81
CA ILE A 704 -46.17 -10.20 -23.59
C ILE A 704 -47.49 -9.80 -22.92
N THR A 705 -47.60 -10.05 -21.62
CA THR A 705 -48.73 -9.63 -20.78
C THR A 705 -48.38 -8.47 -19.87
N GLY A 706 -47.10 -8.27 -19.58
CA GLY A 706 -46.58 -7.15 -18.80
C GLY A 706 -45.05 -7.17 -18.73
N ILE A 707 -44.46 -6.07 -18.30
CA ILE A 707 -43.01 -5.94 -18.08
C ILE A 707 -42.80 -5.22 -16.76
N ASP A 708 -41.98 -5.78 -15.89
CA ASP A 708 -41.51 -5.12 -14.68
C ASP A 708 -40.03 -4.78 -14.82
N LYS A 709 -39.67 -3.54 -14.52
CA LYS A 709 -38.28 -3.07 -14.47
C LYS A 709 -37.93 -2.63 -13.07
N MET A 710 -36.99 -3.31 -12.45
CA MET A 710 -36.53 -3.01 -11.10
C MET A 710 -35.12 -2.42 -11.16
N SER A 711 -34.92 -1.30 -10.49
CA SER A 711 -33.61 -0.68 -10.30
C SER A 711 -33.42 -0.21 -8.87
N ALA A 712 -32.16 -0.11 -8.44
CA ALA A 712 -31.80 0.52 -7.18
C ALA A 712 -31.28 1.94 -7.47
N ARG A 713 -31.78 2.92 -6.72
CA ARG A 713 -31.18 4.26 -6.71
C ARG A 713 -29.85 4.23 -5.94
N ALA A 714 -29.03 5.27 -6.11
CA ALA A 714 -27.75 5.40 -5.41
C ALA A 714 -27.89 5.49 -3.88
N ASP A 715 -29.06 5.88 -3.38
CA ASP A 715 -29.42 5.92 -1.96
C ASP A 715 -30.05 4.61 -1.46
N GLY A 716 -30.09 3.55 -2.28
CA GLY A 716 -30.58 2.23 -1.89
C GLY A 716 -32.08 2.00 -2.08
N VAL A 717 -32.87 3.08 -2.30
CA VAL A 717 -34.31 2.96 -2.57
C VAL A 717 -34.54 2.16 -3.86
N LEU A 718 -35.36 1.12 -3.75
CA LEU A 718 -35.73 0.28 -4.88
C LEU A 718 -36.94 0.88 -5.62
N VAL A 719 -36.85 0.87 -6.95
CA VAL A 719 -37.92 1.35 -7.83
C VAL A 719 -38.29 0.23 -8.79
N THR A 720 -39.53 -0.24 -8.70
CA THR A 720 -40.13 -1.14 -9.69
C THR A 720 -41.09 -0.37 -10.57
N GLN A 721 -40.88 -0.43 -11.87
CA GLN A 721 -41.73 0.19 -12.89
C GLN A 721 -42.45 -0.90 -13.66
N SER A 722 -43.78 -0.95 -13.52
CA SER A 722 -44.62 -1.93 -14.20
C SER A 722 -45.23 -1.32 -15.46
N TYR A 723 -45.10 -2.04 -16.56
CA TYR A 723 -45.59 -1.67 -17.88
C TYR A 723 -46.61 -2.69 -18.39
N ASP A 724 -47.60 -2.22 -19.13
CA ASP A 724 -48.52 -3.10 -19.86
C ASP A 724 -47.84 -3.77 -21.09
N ALA A 725 -48.59 -4.63 -21.77
CA ALA A 725 -48.13 -5.33 -22.98
C ALA A 725 -47.72 -4.41 -24.15
N SER A 726 -48.10 -3.13 -24.13
CA SER A 726 -47.71 -2.10 -25.11
C SER A 726 -46.53 -1.25 -24.63
N ASN A 727 -45.86 -1.67 -23.54
CA ASN A 727 -44.76 -0.96 -22.90
C ASN A 727 -45.15 0.44 -22.39
N LYS A 728 -46.41 0.62 -21.98
CA LYS A 728 -46.87 1.85 -21.31
C LYS A 728 -46.76 1.67 -19.80
N LEU A 729 -46.12 2.62 -19.12
CA LEU A 729 -45.99 2.63 -17.66
C LEU A 729 -47.38 2.73 -17.00
N ILE A 730 -47.70 1.79 -16.11
CA ILE A 730 -49.00 1.72 -15.42
C ILE A 730 -48.89 1.90 -13.91
N GLN A 731 -47.76 1.53 -13.31
CA GLN A 731 -47.55 1.60 -11.87
C GLN A 731 -46.05 1.78 -11.55
N ASN A 732 -45.75 2.49 -10.46
CA ASN A 732 -44.44 2.42 -9.82
C ASN A 732 -44.58 1.88 -8.40
N ILE A 733 -43.60 1.14 -7.94
CA ILE A 733 -43.47 0.74 -6.55
C ILE A 733 -42.13 1.26 -6.05
N PHE A 734 -42.16 2.06 -5.00
CA PHE A 734 -40.98 2.52 -4.28
C PHE A 734 -40.89 1.74 -2.98
N VAL A 735 -39.73 1.14 -2.73
CA VAL A 735 -39.42 0.47 -1.46
C VAL A 735 -38.17 1.11 -0.92
N GLY A 736 -38.32 1.86 0.16
CA GLY A 736 -37.22 2.44 0.90
C GLY A 736 -36.46 1.40 1.70
N THR A 737 -35.38 1.88 2.27
CA THR A 737 -34.42 1.19 3.10
C THR A 737 -34.86 1.30 4.56
N ASP A 738 -33.95 0.99 5.48
CA ASP A 738 -34.20 1.31 6.88
C ASP A 738 -33.68 2.73 7.24
N LEU A 739 -33.05 3.47 6.33
CA LEU A 739 -32.52 4.83 6.57
C LEU A 739 -33.61 5.88 6.34
N GLY A 740 -33.40 7.11 6.81
CA GLY A 740 -34.29 8.24 6.48
C GLY A 740 -34.23 8.63 5.00
N ASP A 741 -35.15 8.06 4.22
CA ASP A 741 -35.21 8.11 2.77
C ASP A 741 -35.94 9.35 2.24
N LYS A 742 -35.62 9.69 0.98
CA LYS A 742 -36.29 10.77 0.25
C LYS A 742 -36.92 10.25 -1.02
N VAL A 743 -38.23 10.02 -0.97
CA VAL A 743 -39.02 9.47 -2.07
C VAL A 743 -39.90 10.57 -2.67
N VAL A 744 -39.80 10.73 -4.00
CA VAL A 744 -40.69 11.59 -4.78
C VAL A 744 -41.72 10.69 -5.48
N GLY A 745 -43.00 11.03 -5.37
CA GLY A 745 -44.11 10.33 -6.01
C GLY A 745 -44.02 10.30 -7.53
N SER A 746 -44.91 9.53 -8.15
CA SER A 746 -44.90 9.34 -9.61
C SER A 746 -46.03 10.09 -10.29
N ALA A 747 -45.84 10.42 -11.57
CA ALA A 747 -46.93 10.93 -12.40
C ALA A 747 -48.00 9.86 -12.73
N THR A 748 -47.71 8.58 -12.50
CA THR A 748 -48.66 7.45 -12.60
C THR A 748 -49.09 6.97 -11.21
N ASN A 749 -49.95 5.95 -11.14
CA ASN A 749 -50.25 5.29 -9.85
C ASN A 749 -48.95 4.78 -9.21
N ALA A 750 -48.79 4.98 -7.90
CA ALA A 750 -47.64 4.50 -7.16
C ALA A 750 -47.99 3.89 -5.80
N HIS A 751 -47.25 2.86 -5.42
CA HIS A 751 -47.17 2.38 -4.04
C HIS A 751 -45.83 2.78 -3.45
N ILE A 752 -45.85 3.38 -2.27
CA ILE A 752 -44.68 3.90 -1.59
C ILE A 752 -44.59 3.21 -0.24
N TYR A 753 -43.59 2.36 -0.09
CA TYR A 753 -43.21 1.75 1.18
C TYR A 753 -41.96 2.49 1.63
N LEU A 754 -42.06 3.35 2.64
CA LEU A 754 -40.94 4.19 3.05
C LEU A 754 -39.90 3.40 3.85
N GLY A 755 -40.35 2.46 4.69
CA GLY A 755 -39.47 1.54 5.39
C GLY A 755 -39.36 1.87 6.87
N LEU A 756 -38.18 1.60 7.45
CA LEU A 756 -37.84 2.05 8.79
C LEU A 756 -37.04 3.36 8.68
N GLY A 757 -37.02 4.17 9.73
CA GLY A 757 -36.27 5.42 9.77
C GLY A 757 -37.12 6.63 9.37
N SER A 758 -36.79 7.81 9.90
CA SER A 758 -37.61 9.00 9.68
C SER A 758 -37.55 9.47 8.23
N ASP A 759 -38.54 9.06 7.44
CA ASP A 759 -38.53 9.22 5.99
C ASP A 759 -39.15 10.53 5.54
N THR A 760 -38.92 10.90 4.28
CA THR A 760 -39.59 12.03 3.64
C THR A 760 -40.16 11.61 2.29
N PHE A 761 -41.48 11.61 2.21
CA PHE A 761 -42.21 11.52 0.96
C PHE A 761 -42.56 12.90 0.41
N SER A 762 -42.47 13.09 -0.91
CA SER A 762 -42.98 14.28 -1.60
C SER A 762 -43.94 13.86 -2.72
N GLY A 763 -45.21 14.25 -2.63
CA GLY A 763 -46.26 13.93 -3.59
C GLY A 763 -46.01 14.45 -5.02
N SER A 764 -46.70 13.83 -5.99
CA SER A 764 -46.62 14.17 -7.42
C SER A 764 -48.04 14.29 -8.02
N SER A 765 -48.15 14.24 -9.35
CA SER A 765 -49.44 14.41 -10.04
C SER A 765 -50.29 13.13 -10.11
N GLY A 766 -49.72 11.98 -9.74
CA GLY A 766 -50.30 10.64 -9.84
C GLY A 766 -51.40 10.37 -8.81
N VAL A 767 -51.56 9.08 -8.50
CA VAL A 767 -52.32 8.62 -7.33
C VAL A 767 -51.32 7.84 -6.49
N GLU A 768 -51.11 8.26 -5.24
CA GLU A 768 -50.06 7.71 -4.40
C GLU A 768 -50.66 6.99 -3.19
N ASN A 769 -50.24 5.74 -3.00
CA ASN A 769 -50.59 4.91 -1.86
C ASN A 769 -49.35 4.79 -0.97
N ILE A 770 -49.31 5.54 0.13
CA ILE A 770 -48.19 5.56 1.08
C ILE A 770 -48.45 4.54 2.18
N HIS A 771 -47.66 3.48 2.22
CA HIS A 771 -47.80 2.36 3.14
C HIS A 771 -46.97 2.56 4.40
N PHE A 772 -47.64 2.49 5.55
CA PHE A 772 -47.03 2.35 6.86
C PHE A 772 -47.08 0.87 7.24
N ASN A 773 -45.99 0.17 6.94
CA ASN A 773 -45.84 -1.28 7.09
C ASN A 773 -44.69 -1.69 8.03
N THR A 774 -44.23 -0.76 8.86
CA THR A 774 -43.16 -0.96 9.85
C THR A 774 -43.65 -0.62 11.26
N ALA A 775 -42.95 -1.13 12.28
CA ALA A 775 -43.36 -1.00 13.68
C ALA A 775 -43.25 0.45 14.17
N ILE A 776 -44.36 1.01 14.65
CA ILE A 776 -44.45 2.38 15.19
C ILE A 776 -43.92 2.49 16.63
N GLY A 777 -43.53 3.71 17.03
CA GLY A 777 -43.18 4.02 18.43
C GLY A 777 -41.70 3.94 18.80
N ASN A 778 -40.81 3.66 17.83
CA ASN A 778 -39.36 3.59 18.04
C ASN A 778 -38.60 4.90 17.72
N GLY A 779 -39.31 6.03 17.63
CA GLY A 779 -38.76 7.31 17.11
C GLY A 779 -38.77 7.40 15.58
N ASP A 780 -39.42 6.43 14.95
CA ASP A 780 -39.63 6.34 13.51
C ASP A 780 -40.85 7.17 13.10
N VAL A 781 -40.60 8.36 12.54
CA VAL A 781 -41.64 9.36 12.25
C VAL A 781 -41.41 9.95 10.87
N ASP A 782 -42.32 9.63 9.95
CA ASP A 782 -42.19 10.02 8.55
C ASP A 782 -42.73 11.42 8.28
N THR A 783 -42.25 12.05 7.22
CA THR A 783 -42.71 13.35 6.76
C THR A 783 -43.34 13.26 5.37
N LEU A 784 -44.63 13.54 5.27
CA LEU A 784 -45.40 13.55 4.04
C LEU A 784 -45.56 14.99 3.53
N LEU A 785 -44.74 15.35 2.56
CA LEU A 785 -44.79 16.63 1.85
C LEU A 785 -45.69 16.51 0.61
N LEU A 786 -46.42 17.57 0.29
CA LEU A 786 -47.25 17.67 -0.92
C LEU A 786 -48.30 16.56 -1.10
N PHE A 787 -48.79 15.96 -0.02
CA PHE A 787 -49.86 14.95 -0.06
C PHE A 787 -51.16 15.53 -0.64
N ASN A 788 -51.70 14.89 -1.67
CA ASN A 788 -52.93 15.28 -2.32
C ASN A 788 -54.15 14.58 -1.68
N SER A 789 -54.82 15.27 -0.75
CA SER A 789 -55.98 14.75 -0.01
C SER A 789 -57.17 14.31 -0.88
N THR A 790 -57.22 14.68 -2.16
CA THR A 790 -58.29 14.25 -3.08
C THR A 790 -57.99 12.97 -3.84
N LYS A 791 -56.73 12.55 -3.89
CA LYS A 791 -56.26 11.39 -4.67
C LYS A 791 -55.55 10.37 -3.82
N ASP A 792 -54.62 10.82 -2.99
CA ASP A 792 -53.64 9.97 -2.31
C ASP A 792 -54.27 9.28 -1.10
N LYS A 793 -53.70 8.12 -0.78
CA LYS A 793 -54.09 7.28 0.36
C LYS A 793 -52.91 7.02 1.26
N ILE A 794 -53.17 7.06 2.56
CA ILE A 794 -52.31 6.48 3.60
C ILE A 794 -52.83 5.08 3.87
N VAL A 795 -51.98 4.08 3.68
CA VAL A 795 -52.29 2.67 3.84
C VAL A 795 -51.64 2.17 5.12
N LEU A 796 -52.45 1.81 6.11
CA LEU A 796 -52.00 1.29 7.40
C LEU A 796 -52.09 -0.23 7.38
N HIS A 797 -51.00 -0.93 7.73
CA HIS A 797 -51.02 -2.40 7.78
C HIS A 797 -51.59 -2.88 9.11
N HIS A 798 -52.58 -3.79 9.07
CA HIS A 798 -53.32 -4.25 10.24
C HIS A 798 -52.43 -4.95 11.28
N ASP A 799 -51.36 -5.62 10.85
CA ASP A 799 -50.40 -6.27 11.76
C ASP A 799 -49.69 -5.28 12.71
N ILE A 800 -49.76 -3.97 12.42
CA ILE A 800 -49.16 -2.89 13.22
C ILE A 800 -50.26 -2.04 13.87
N PHE A 801 -51.31 -1.72 13.12
CA PHE A 801 -52.47 -0.96 13.58
C PHE A 801 -53.61 -1.91 13.97
N ASP A 802 -53.30 -2.87 14.84
CA ASP A 802 -54.11 -4.05 15.14
C ASP A 802 -55.46 -3.76 15.83
N GLN A 803 -55.63 -2.55 16.38
CA GLN A 803 -56.89 -2.09 16.97
C GLN A 803 -57.82 -1.40 15.96
N ILE A 804 -57.45 -1.34 14.67
CA ILE A 804 -58.27 -0.81 13.58
C ILE A 804 -58.66 -1.95 12.62
N GLY A 805 -59.95 -2.10 12.33
CA GLY A 805 -60.42 -3.12 11.40
C GLY A 805 -59.97 -2.89 9.94
N VAL A 806 -59.72 -3.99 9.22
CA VAL A 806 -59.37 -3.99 7.78
C VAL A 806 -60.45 -3.32 6.93
N GLY A 807 -60.05 -2.47 5.98
CA GLY A 807 -60.94 -1.72 5.09
C GLY A 807 -60.74 -0.20 5.18
N ASN A 808 -61.75 0.58 4.80
CA ASN A 808 -61.67 2.05 4.93
C ASN A 808 -61.77 2.46 6.41
N LEU A 809 -60.99 3.48 6.82
CA LEU A 809 -61.09 4.01 8.19
C LEU A 809 -62.49 4.59 8.45
N ALA A 810 -63.14 4.11 9.51
CA ALA A 810 -64.43 4.64 9.95
C ALA A 810 -64.29 6.11 10.37
N SER A 811 -65.29 6.95 10.06
CA SER A 811 -65.24 8.37 10.45
C SER A 811 -65.23 8.59 11.96
N SER A 812 -65.76 7.65 12.74
CA SER A 812 -65.70 7.66 14.21
C SER A 812 -64.33 7.27 14.78
N ALA A 813 -63.43 6.74 13.95
CA ALA A 813 -62.07 6.37 14.38
C ALA A 813 -61.01 7.42 14.06
N PHE A 814 -61.43 8.60 13.59
CA PHE A 814 -60.56 9.70 13.21
C PHE A 814 -60.99 11.00 13.89
N VAL A 815 -60.05 11.65 14.56
CA VAL A 815 -60.28 12.94 15.22
C VAL A 815 -59.26 13.99 14.79
N LYS A 816 -59.72 15.25 14.67
CA LYS A 816 -58.84 16.41 14.48
C LYS A 816 -58.61 17.09 15.82
N GLY A 817 -57.38 17.11 16.29
CA GLY A 817 -57.02 17.63 17.60
C GLY A 817 -55.65 17.14 18.05
N THR A 818 -55.35 17.31 19.34
CA THR A 818 -54.06 16.92 19.94
C THR A 818 -54.12 15.61 20.72
N MET A 819 -55.31 15.05 20.93
CA MET A 819 -55.56 13.80 21.66
C MET A 819 -56.89 13.16 21.22
N ALA A 820 -57.08 11.87 21.54
CA ALA A 820 -58.36 11.19 21.38
C ALA A 820 -59.45 11.80 22.27
N MET A 821 -60.71 11.77 21.82
CA MET A 821 -61.87 12.37 22.48
C MET A 821 -62.87 11.33 22.98
N ASP A 822 -62.97 10.17 22.33
CA ASP A 822 -63.76 9.04 22.78
C ASP A 822 -63.11 7.70 22.41
N ALA A 823 -63.54 6.61 23.04
CA ALA A 823 -62.92 5.30 22.94
C ALA A 823 -62.89 4.66 21.54
N ASP A 824 -63.48 5.28 20.52
CA ASP A 824 -63.44 4.83 19.13
C ASP A 824 -62.35 5.53 18.30
N ASP A 825 -61.83 6.67 18.76
CA ASP A 825 -60.76 7.40 18.07
C ASP A 825 -59.49 6.56 18.00
N ARG A 826 -58.91 6.37 16.81
CA ARG A 826 -57.66 5.59 16.63
C ARG A 826 -56.58 6.40 15.94
N ILE A 827 -56.97 7.29 15.01
CA ILE A 827 -56.07 8.18 14.29
C ILE A 827 -56.37 9.63 14.68
N ILE A 828 -55.38 10.31 15.23
CA ILE A 828 -55.48 11.69 15.68
C ILE A 828 -54.64 12.57 14.73
N TYR A 829 -55.23 13.62 14.20
CA TYR A 829 -54.55 14.59 13.34
C TYR A 829 -54.51 15.98 13.98
N ASP A 830 -53.31 16.42 14.36
CA ASP A 830 -53.08 17.80 14.80
C ASP A 830 -52.88 18.70 13.59
N SER A 831 -53.94 19.40 13.20
CA SER A 831 -53.92 20.31 12.04
C SER A 831 -52.99 21.53 12.19
N ALA A 832 -52.56 21.87 13.41
CA ALA A 832 -51.65 23.00 13.63
C ALA A 832 -50.19 22.62 13.33
N THR A 833 -49.79 21.40 13.71
CA THR A 833 -48.42 20.91 13.55
C THR A 833 -48.26 19.97 12.35
N GLY A 834 -49.35 19.40 11.85
CA GLY A 834 -49.32 18.35 10.84
C GLY A 834 -49.13 16.94 11.41
N SER A 835 -49.07 16.77 12.72
CA SER A 835 -48.76 15.47 13.33
C SER A 835 -49.92 14.47 13.24
N LEU A 836 -49.58 13.21 12.94
CA LEU A 836 -50.47 12.06 12.90
C LEU A 836 -50.07 11.09 14.02
N TYR A 837 -51.01 10.81 14.91
CA TYR A 837 -50.83 9.87 16.01
C TYR A 837 -51.77 8.67 15.87
N TYR A 838 -51.30 7.52 16.34
CA TYR A 838 -52.11 6.34 16.59
C TYR A 838 -52.34 6.20 18.09
N ASP A 839 -53.59 6.00 18.48
CA ASP A 839 -53.98 5.68 19.86
C ASP A 839 -54.54 4.25 19.91
N PRO A 840 -53.78 3.27 20.45
CA PRO A 840 -54.24 1.88 20.52
C PRO A 840 -55.46 1.68 21.42
N ASP A 841 -55.57 2.41 22.54
CA ASP A 841 -56.72 2.27 23.44
C ASP A 841 -57.88 3.19 23.04
N GLY A 842 -57.55 4.21 22.26
CA GLY A 842 -58.42 5.19 21.67
C GLY A 842 -59.10 6.13 22.63
N SER A 843 -58.90 6.00 23.93
CA SER A 843 -59.52 6.84 24.95
C SER A 843 -58.63 8.01 25.38
N GLY A 844 -57.41 8.11 24.84
CA GLY A 844 -56.38 9.05 25.29
C GLY A 844 -55.80 8.72 26.67
N SER A 845 -56.10 7.53 27.22
CA SER A 845 -55.60 7.08 28.53
C SER A 845 -54.19 6.49 28.40
N ALA A 846 -53.92 5.80 27.29
CA ALA A 846 -52.60 5.36 26.88
C ALA A 846 -51.85 6.48 26.16
N GLN A 847 -50.53 6.34 26.11
CA GLN A 847 -49.69 7.27 25.36
C GLN A 847 -49.92 7.06 23.85
N GLN A 848 -50.47 8.07 23.18
CA GLN A 848 -50.56 8.10 21.72
C GLN A 848 -49.17 8.05 21.06
N ILE A 849 -49.07 7.36 19.93
CA ILE A 849 -47.83 7.08 19.22
C ILE A 849 -47.76 7.97 17.99
N LEU A 850 -46.80 8.90 17.94
CA LEU A 850 -46.51 9.69 16.75
C LEU A 850 -45.89 8.78 15.69
N PHE A 851 -46.46 8.76 14.48
CA PHE A 851 -45.94 7.94 13.38
C PHE A 851 -45.68 8.73 12.10
N ALA A 852 -46.27 9.92 11.92
CA ALA A 852 -45.97 10.77 10.78
C ALA A 852 -46.28 12.25 11.03
N HIS A 853 -45.68 13.11 10.21
CA HIS A 853 -46.04 14.49 9.98
C HIS A 853 -46.52 14.66 8.54
N ILE A 854 -47.64 15.31 8.33
CA ILE A 854 -48.15 15.67 7.01
C ILE A 854 -48.18 17.19 6.89
N THR A 855 -47.73 17.72 5.75
CA THR A 855 -47.89 19.15 5.44
C THR A 855 -49.38 19.49 5.50
N PRO A 856 -49.81 20.46 6.35
CA PRO A 856 -51.22 20.75 6.51
C PRO A 856 -51.93 21.02 5.18
N THR A 857 -52.96 20.23 4.89
CA THR A 857 -53.69 20.26 3.62
C THR A 857 -55.19 20.30 3.84
N SER A 858 -55.90 21.06 3.02
CA SER A 858 -57.36 21.18 3.10
C SER A 858 -58.02 19.86 2.73
N GLY A 859 -59.09 19.48 3.45
CA GLY A 859 -59.87 18.29 3.14
C GLY A 859 -59.29 16.96 3.65
N PHE A 860 -58.17 16.97 4.39
CA PHE A 860 -57.63 15.76 5.01
C PHE A 860 -58.59 15.20 6.09
N GLY A 861 -58.83 13.89 6.08
CA GLY A 861 -59.70 13.20 7.03
C GLY A 861 -59.73 11.67 6.87
N ALA A 862 -60.67 11.00 7.55
CA ALA A 862 -60.78 9.54 7.57
C ALA A 862 -60.76 8.88 6.18
N GLY A 863 -61.37 9.53 5.17
CA GLY A 863 -61.40 9.04 3.80
C GLY A 863 -60.03 8.93 3.12
N ASN A 864 -58.96 9.46 3.71
CA ASN A 864 -57.58 9.32 3.22
C ASN A 864 -56.89 8.05 3.71
N PHE A 865 -57.51 7.28 4.61
CA PHE A 865 -56.89 6.09 5.21
C PHE A 865 -57.56 4.79 4.74
N VAL A 866 -56.73 3.80 4.44
CA VAL A 866 -57.13 2.42 4.15
C VAL A 866 -56.30 1.49 5.03
N ILE A 867 -56.93 0.48 5.61
CA ILE A 867 -56.31 -0.54 6.44
C ILE A 867 -56.30 -1.84 5.64
N MET A 868 -55.14 -2.48 5.54
CA MET A 868 -54.96 -3.72 4.79
C MET A 868 -54.43 -4.85 5.66
#